data_AF-A0A9P9Z9Y1-F1
#
_entry.id   AF-A0A9P9Z9Y1-F1
#
_cell.length_a   1.000
_cell.length_b   1.000
_cell.length_c   1.000
_cell.angle_alpha   90.00
_cell.angle_beta   90.00
_cell.angle_gamma   90.00
#
_symmetry.space_group_name_H-M   'P 1'
#
loop_
_entity.id
_entity.type
_entity.pdbx_description
1 polymer ?
#
loop_
_entity_poly.entity_id
_entity_poly.type
_entity_poly.pdbx_seq_one_letter_code
_entity_poly.pdbx_strand_id
1 'polypeptide(L)'
;MLPPCSTSRPDTSWTMPGRSGQTRVRTRSRAVLLTRPLWSQVDRARPALAGSRPETSRGAGGAPVPTNYIDGEWVAAHDGRTREIRCPADGSLVGEVDESGPADTDAAIAAARRTFDAGTWAALPAAERGALLLRVADLLERDKAEVARAEALDTGKRLVEGEYDVDDVVTVFRHFGRIADADAGRVVDTGNPDVVSRVVHEPLGVCGLISPWNYPLLQTSWKVAPCLAAGNTFVLKPSEITPHTSILLMRILTEAGLPAGVGNLVLGTGPEAGAALGEDPRVDLVSFTGSLRVGRELMAAAAGTVKKVALELGGKNPNIVFADADYDTALDYALTAVFLHSGQVCSAGARLVVEESIHDRFVDDLVERARQIRLGGPFDAEAETGPLTSAAHRDKVEAYVAAGLAEGAELRCGGARPDDPALADGFYYLPTILDGCTSTMSVTQEESFGPVLTVETFRDEDEAVRIANDSIYGLAGAVWTQDAGRGQRVAARLRMGTVWINDFHPYVAQAEWGGYKQSGTGRELGLAGLEEYRETKHVWHNIAPAPQHCKHYDYVVVGGGSAGAAIANRLSADPGTSVLVLEAGRSDSILDPFIHMPAALPFPIGSRLYDWRYETDPEPFMGGRKVFHARGKVLGGSSSINGMIFQRGNPMDYERWASDPGMETWDYAHCLPYFKRMEALHLPDGSSGADDWRGGAGPLHIERGKAENPLFDAFFAAAQEAGYPLTDDVNGYRQEGFARFDRNVKHGRRWSAARAYLHPVKHRPNLTVETLARVEKVNLEGTRAVGVDYVRTGRARRTVRAGEVVLCGGAIATPQLLQLSGIGDRSLLERYDVPLVHHLPGVGENLQDHLEVYIQHAATQPVSIAPGLRYRERPKVGFQWLFQRKGLGATNHFEGGGFARSNDDVDYPNLMFHFLPIAIRYDGSAPTGLPKGGHGYQVHIGPMYADTRGWVRIRSRDSKVHPSMQFNYLSTPTDRKEWVEAVRVARDILGRPAFADYNGGEVSPGPTVQSDEEILDWVRADAETALHPSCTAKMGPADDETAVTDPTTMRVHGVEGLRVVDASVFPYVTNGNIYAPTMMVAEKAADLIAGNTPLPPAEVPFYRHRGDDPLYPPGDPRNER
;
A
#
# COMPACT_ATOMS: atom_id res chain seq x y z
N MET A 1 4.23 58.67 -4.19
CA MET A 1 5.54 58.61 -4.87
C MET A 1 5.54 57.40 -5.80
N LEU A 2 5.48 57.64 -7.11
CA LEU A 2 6.02 56.76 -8.16
C LEU A 2 7.56 57.04 -8.26
N PRO A 3 8.43 56.29 -8.98
CA PRO A 3 8.15 55.54 -10.24
C PRO A 3 9.06 54.26 -10.46
N PRO A 4 9.36 53.75 -11.69
CA PRO A 4 9.03 52.37 -12.17
C PRO A 4 10.16 51.69 -13.02
N CYS A 5 9.80 50.81 -13.99
CA CYS A 5 10.56 50.21 -15.14
C CYS A 5 11.27 48.85 -14.88
N SER A 6 11.36 47.88 -15.81
CA SER A 6 11.03 47.80 -17.25
C SER A 6 10.92 46.35 -17.75
N THR A 7 10.30 46.23 -18.91
CA THR A 7 10.07 45.10 -19.84
C THR A 7 11.30 44.36 -20.40
N SER A 8 11.15 43.07 -20.73
CA SER A 8 11.73 42.47 -21.96
C SER A 8 11.03 41.17 -22.38
N ARG A 9 10.43 41.15 -23.57
CA ARG A 9 10.22 39.94 -24.40
C ARG A 9 11.51 39.59 -25.15
N PRO A 10 11.62 38.37 -25.69
CA PRO A 10 11.89 38.31 -27.12
C PRO A 10 10.98 37.32 -27.87
N ASP A 11 10.60 37.75 -29.08
CA ASP A 11 10.14 36.90 -30.18
C ASP A 11 11.24 35.92 -30.61
N THR A 12 10.85 34.73 -31.07
CA THR A 12 11.32 34.21 -32.37
C THR A 12 10.43 33.05 -32.82
N SER A 13 9.93 33.20 -34.04
CA SER A 13 9.40 32.17 -34.92
C SER A 13 10.44 31.08 -35.23
N TRP A 14 10.01 29.89 -35.64
CA TRP A 14 10.32 29.27 -36.94
C TRP A 14 9.92 27.77 -36.99
N THR A 15 9.10 27.48 -38.02
CA THR A 15 9.01 26.26 -38.86
C THR A 15 8.56 24.89 -38.34
N MET A 16 7.42 24.47 -38.92
CA MET A 16 7.01 23.10 -39.19
C MET A 16 7.77 22.49 -40.38
N PRO A 17 8.02 21.17 -40.40
CA PRO A 17 8.17 20.40 -41.62
C PRO A 17 6.92 19.52 -41.90
N GLY A 18 6.29 19.69 -43.07
CA GLY A 18 5.57 18.60 -43.76
C GLY A 18 6.56 17.77 -44.58
N ARG A 19 6.31 16.59 -45.15
CA ARG A 19 5.17 15.69 -45.42
C ARG A 19 5.77 14.25 -45.28
N SER A 20 5.08 13.11 -45.24
CA SER A 20 4.16 12.55 -46.24
C SER A 20 3.78 11.12 -45.82
N GLY A 21 2.54 10.72 -46.03
CA GLY A 21 2.09 9.33 -45.88
C GLY A 21 0.57 9.22 -46.02
N GLN A 22 0.08 9.31 -47.26
CA GLN A 22 -1.32 9.14 -47.61
C GLN A 22 -1.75 7.67 -47.50
N THR A 23 -2.89 7.42 -46.83
CA THR A 23 -3.90 6.49 -47.38
C THR A 23 -5.31 7.03 -47.13
N ARG A 24 -5.90 7.48 -48.24
CA ARG A 24 -7.34 7.60 -48.62
C ARG A 24 -8.22 6.49 -47.98
N VAL A 25 -9.51 6.61 -47.65
CA VAL A 25 -10.70 7.20 -48.30
C VAL A 25 -11.91 6.71 -47.44
N ARG A 26 -13.09 7.32 -47.23
CA ARG A 26 -14.03 8.02 -48.12
C ARG A 26 -15.11 8.69 -47.25
N THR A 27 -15.32 9.98 -47.44
CA THR A 27 -16.56 10.69 -47.10
C THR A 27 -17.60 10.47 -48.21
N ARG A 28 -18.89 10.45 -47.85
CA ARG A 28 -19.99 10.72 -48.78
C ARG A 28 -20.95 11.71 -48.13
N SER A 29 -20.86 12.96 -48.59
CA SER A 29 -21.90 13.96 -48.47
C SER A 29 -22.91 13.78 -49.61
N ARG A 30 -24.20 13.99 -49.35
CA ARG A 30 -25.13 14.63 -50.31
C ARG A 30 -26.41 15.09 -49.61
N ALA A 31 -26.67 16.38 -49.71
CA ALA A 31 -27.98 17.01 -49.51
C ALA A 31 -28.90 16.69 -50.70
N VAL A 32 -30.24 16.74 -50.51
CA VAL A 32 -31.27 17.28 -51.44
C VAL A 32 -32.62 17.41 -50.70
N LEU A 33 -33.34 18.51 -51.01
CA LEU A 33 -34.67 18.95 -50.55
C LEU A 33 -35.87 18.14 -51.09
N LEU A 34 -36.98 18.23 -50.33
CA LEU A 34 -38.42 18.29 -50.69
C LEU A 34 -38.96 17.44 -51.85
N THR A 35 -39.96 16.58 -51.55
CA THR A 35 -41.33 16.59 -52.13
C THR A 35 -42.19 15.41 -51.62
N ARG A 36 -43.45 15.69 -51.23
CA ARG A 36 -44.63 14.78 -51.18
C ARG A 36 -45.27 14.69 -52.61
N PRO A 37 -46.34 13.92 -52.93
CA PRO A 37 -47.20 12.97 -52.17
C PRO A 37 -47.54 11.64 -52.93
N LEU A 38 -48.22 10.67 -52.29
CA LEU A 38 -49.52 10.04 -52.70
C LEU A 38 -49.82 8.68 -52.02
N TRP A 39 -50.85 8.73 -51.15
CA TRP A 39 -51.94 7.79 -50.83
C TRP A 39 -51.92 6.33 -51.34
N SER A 40 -52.14 5.36 -50.44
CA SER A 40 -53.46 4.67 -50.30
C SER A 40 -53.52 3.57 -49.20
N GLN A 41 -54.53 3.73 -48.33
CA GLN A 41 -55.45 2.73 -47.72
C GLN A 41 -54.86 1.68 -46.73
N VAL A 42 -55.38 1.45 -45.50
CA VAL A 42 -56.79 1.32 -45.04
C VAL A 42 -56.92 1.55 -43.50
N ASP A 43 -58.01 2.23 -43.10
CA ASP A 43 -58.84 2.25 -41.86
C ASP A 43 -58.24 2.44 -40.44
N ARG A 44 -58.54 3.55 -39.74
CA ARG A 44 -59.76 4.00 -38.98
C ARG A 44 -59.74 3.58 -37.50
N ALA A 45 -59.48 4.54 -36.61
CA ALA A 45 -60.41 5.01 -35.57
C ALA A 45 -59.76 6.12 -34.72
N ARG A 46 -60.35 7.31 -34.71
CA ARG A 46 -60.19 8.34 -33.68
C ARG A 46 -61.60 8.78 -33.29
N PRO A 47 -61.86 9.07 -32.02
CA PRO A 47 -62.80 10.11 -31.65
C PRO A 47 -62.06 11.29 -31.03
N ALA A 48 -62.44 12.48 -31.49
CA ALA A 48 -62.23 13.73 -30.78
C ALA A 48 -63.12 13.74 -29.54
N LEU A 49 -62.63 14.30 -28.42
CA LEU A 49 -63.49 14.75 -27.33
C LEU A 49 -63.09 16.19 -26.99
N ALA A 50 -63.89 17.11 -27.50
CA ALA A 50 -64.01 18.45 -26.99
C ALA A 50 -65.05 18.44 -25.86
N GLY A 51 -64.73 19.11 -24.75
CA GLY A 51 -65.63 19.83 -23.85
C GLY A 51 -66.79 19.06 -23.21
N SER A 52 -66.68 18.79 -21.91
CA SER A 52 -67.82 18.88 -20.99
C SER A 52 -67.33 19.02 -19.55
N ARG A 53 -67.70 20.15 -18.90
CA ARG A 53 -67.66 20.33 -17.45
C ARG A 53 -68.43 19.17 -16.77
N PRO A 54 -68.01 18.66 -15.59
CA PRO A 54 -68.91 17.91 -14.74
C PRO A 54 -69.60 18.87 -13.76
N GLU A 55 -70.87 19.14 -14.02
CA GLU A 55 -71.83 19.41 -12.96
C GLU A 55 -72.06 18.14 -12.14
N THR A 56 -72.29 18.33 -10.85
CA THR A 56 -72.55 17.33 -9.83
C THR A 56 -73.72 16.40 -10.19
N SER A 57 -73.47 15.08 -10.22
CA SER A 57 -74.54 14.08 -10.07
C SER A 57 -74.16 13.08 -8.98
N ARG A 58 -74.87 13.14 -7.84
CA ARG A 58 -74.96 12.02 -6.91
C ARG A 58 -75.74 10.89 -7.59
N GLY A 59 -75.07 9.76 -7.82
CA GLY A 59 -75.65 8.51 -8.30
C GLY A 59 -74.78 7.34 -7.83
N ALA A 60 -75.39 6.39 -7.13
CA ALA A 60 -74.76 5.26 -6.47
C ALA A 60 -74.08 4.26 -7.44
N GLY A 61 -72.94 3.69 -7.03
CA GLY A 61 -72.48 2.36 -7.49
C GLY A 61 -71.19 2.24 -8.30
N GLY A 62 -70.40 3.30 -8.50
CA GLY A 62 -69.06 3.19 -9.09
C GLY A 62 -67.99 3.04 -8.00
N ALA A 63 -67.06 2.09 -8.16
CA ALA A 63 -65.88 2.03 -7.29
C ALA A 63 -65.10 3.36 -7.40
N PRO A 64 -64.51 3.88 -6.30
CA PRO A 64 -63.69 5.09 -6.33
C PRO A 64 -62.60 4.99 -7.41
N VAL A 65 -62.31 6.11 -8.09
CA VAL A 65 -61.21 6.14 -9.06
C VAL A 65 -59.89 6.07 -8.29
N PRO A 66 -58.99 5.14 -8.62
CA PRO A 66 -57.71 5.03 -7.94
C PRO A 66 -56.84 6.29 -8.04
N THR A 67 -56.13 6.60 -6.97
CA THR A 67 -55.35 7.84 -6.76
C THR A 67 -53.92 7.58 -6.29
N ASN A 68 -53.56 6.37 -5.84
CA ASN A 68 -52.13 6.01 -5.75
C ASN A 68 -51.56 5.78 -7.16
N TYR A 69 -50.28 6.04 -7.33
CA TYR A 69 -49.58 5.81 -8.61
C TYR A 69 -48.34 4.96 -8.38
N ILE A 70 -48.36 3.72 -8.84
CA ILE A 70 -47.27 2.75 -8.59
C ILE A 70 -46.92 2.06 -9.90
N ASP A 71 -45.64 2.06 -10.23
CA ASP A 71 -45.09 1.37 -11.41
C ASP A 71 -45.77 1.74 -12.75
N GLY A 72 -46.14 3.01 -12.90
CA GLY A 72 -46.76 3.53 -14.13
C GLY A 72 -48.30 3.51 -14.15
N GLU A 73 -48.93 2.91 -13.14
CA GLU A 73 -50.38 2.66 -13.11
C GLU A 73 -51.06 3.35 -11.91
N TRP A 74 -52.32 3.77 -12.10
CA TRP A 74 -53.16 4.26 -11.02
C TRP A 74 -53.83 3.08 -10.29
N VAL A 75 -53.54 2.91 -9.00
CA VAL A 75 -53.94 1.73 -8.21
C VAL A 75 -54.62 2.13 -6.91
N ALA A 76 -55.58 1.32 -6.45
CA ALA A 76 -56.27 1.57 -5.19
C ALA A 76 -55.34 1.20 -4.01
N ALA A 77 -55.60 1.74 -2.81
CA ALA A 77 -54.91 1.26 -1.61
C ALA A 77 -55.06 -0.25 -1.45
N HIS A 78 -53.98 -0.94 -1.07
CA HIS A 78 -53.97 -2.40 -0.96
C HIS A 78 -55.02 -2.95 0.00
N ASP A 79 -55.33 -2.21 1.08
CA ASP A 79 -56.38 -2.56 2.04
C ASP A 79 -57.76 -1.93 1.74
N GLY A 80 -57.86 -1.16 0.65
CA GLY A 80 -59.08 -0.50 0.18
C GLY A 80 -59.53 0.71 1.00
N ARG A 81 -58.69 1.24 1.91
CA ARG A 81 -59.03 2.45 2.68
C ARG A 81 -58.95 3.71 1.83
N THR A 82 -59.78 4.68 2.19
CA THR A 82 -59.83 6.02 1.57
C THR A 82 -59.92 7.12 2.64
N ARG A 83 -59.64 8.37 2.23
CA ARG A 83 -59.70 9.59 3.04
C ARG A 83 -60.45 10.69 2.30
N GLU A 84 -61.36 11.35 3.00
CA GLU A 84 -61.97 12.60 2.54
C GLU A 84 -61.03 13.79 2.79
N ILE A 85 -60.85 14.62 1.76
CA ILE A 85 -60.16 15.89 1.83
C ILE A 85 -61.19 17.01 1.79
N ARG A 86 -61.10 17.94 2.74
CA ARG A 86 -62.08 19.02 2.94
C ARG A 86 -61.38 20.37 2.94
N CYS A 87 -62.03 21.35 2.31
CA CYS A 87 -61.54 22.72 2.25
C CYS A 87 -61.51 23.31 3.67
N PRO A 88 -60.37 23.83 4.15
CA PRO A 88 -60.27 24.34 5.51
C PRO A 88 -61.01 25.66 5.75
N ALA A 89 -61.49 26.31 4.68
CA ALA A 89 -62.22 27.58 4.76
C ALA A 89 -63.69 27.42 5.15
N ASP A 90 -64.31 26.29 4.79
CA ASP A 90 -65.76 26.07 4.94
C ASP A 90 -66.15 24.59 5.18
N GLY A 91 -65.18 23.67 5.24
CA GLY A 91 -65.42 22.24 5.42
C GLY A 91 -66.00 21.51 4.21
N SER A 92 -66.13 22.18 3.05
CA SER A 92 -66.65 21.59 1.82
C SER A 92 -65.77 20.44 1.33
N LEU A 93 -66.38 19.39 0.78
CA LEU A 93 -65.65 18.23 0.26
C LEU A 93 -64.91 18.61 -1.04
N VAL A 94 -63.58 18.43 -1.04
CA VAL A 94 -62.74 18.63 -2.23
C VAL A 94 -62.67 17.35 -3.05
N GLY A 95 -62.42 16.22 -2.39
CA GLY A 95 -62.29 14.91 -3.03
C GLY A 95 -62.09 13.77 -2.01
N GLU A 96 -62.16 12.54 -2.51
CA GLU A 96 -61.80 11.34 -1.77
C GLU A 96 -60.57 10.71 -2.43
N VAL A 97 -59.56 10.34 -1.64
CA VAL A 97 -58.30 9.74 -2.09
C VAL A 97 -58.06 8.41 -1.39
N ASP A 98 -57.24 7.55 -1.99
CA ASP A 98 -56.76 6.31 -1.36
C ASP A 98 -55.93 6.63 -0.11
N GLU A 99 -55.99 5.73 0.88
CA GLU A 99 -55.17 5.78 2.10
C GLU A 99 -54.17 4.60 2.10
N SER A 100 -53.01 4.82 1.51
CA SER A 100 -51.88 3.89 1.46
C SER A 100 -51.43 3.43 2.84
N GLY A 101 -51.16 2.13 2.95
CA GLY A 101 -50.46 1.53 4.08
C GLY A 101 -49.01 1.12 3.75
N PRO A 102 -48.38 0.33 4.66
CA PRO A 102 -47.03 -0.17 4.46
C PRO A 102 -46.84 -1.02 3.20
N ALA A 103 -47.88 -1.79 2.81
CA ALA A 103 -47.82 -2.66 1.62
C ALA A 103 -47.74 -1.87 0.31
N ASP A 104 -48.49 -0.76 0.20
CA ASP A 104 -48.43 0.14 -0.95
C ASP A 104 -47.06 0.81 -1.06
N THR A 105 -46.52 1.24 0.08
CA THR A 105 -45.19 1.87 0.15
C THR A 105 -44.08 0.90 -0.22
N ASP A 106 -44.13 -0.34 0.26
CA ASP A 106 -43.20 -1.40 -0.15
C ASP A 106 -43.26 -1.66 -1.66
N ALA A 107 -44.46 -1.75 -2.23
CA ALA A 107 -44.64 -1.94 -3.67
C ALA A 107 -44.04 -0.79 -4.50
N ALA A 108 -44.24 0.46 -4.04
CA ALA A 108 -43.67 1.65 -4.66
C ALA A 108 -42.13 1.68 -4.58
N ILE A 109 -41.54 1.37 -3.41
CA ILE A 109 -40.08 1.27 -3.23
C ILE A 109 -39.52 0.17 -4.13
N ALA A 110 -40.18 -0.99 -4.19
CA ALA A 110 -39.77 -2.10 -5.04
C ALA A 110 -39.78 -1.73 -6.51
N ALA A 111 -40.80 -1.01 -6.98
CA ALA A 111 -40.87 -0.50 -8.36
C ALA A 111 -39.73 0.49 -8.65
N ALA A 112 -39.54 1.48 -7.79
CA ALA A 112 -38.48 2.48 -7.93
C ALA A 112 -37.08 1.84 -7.98
N ARG A 113 -36.79 0.86 -7.12
CA ARG A 113 -35.51 0.16 -7.10
C ARG A 113 -35.27 -0.66 -8.36
N ARG A 114 -36.25 -1.48 -8.76
CA ARG A 114 -36.16 -2.28 -10.00
C ARG A 114 -35.86 -1.40 -11.22
N THR A 115 -36.56 -0.26 -11.33
CA THR A 115 -36.40 0.66 -12.47
C THR A 115 -35.06 1.39 -12.43
N PHE A 116 -34.55 1.75 -11.24
CA PHE A 116 -33.22 2.33 -11.10
C PHE A 116 -32.12 1.35 -11.50
N ASP A 117 -32.17 0.12 -10.97
CA ASP A 117 -31.18 -0.94 -11.24
C ASP A 117 -31.14 -1.38 -12.70
N ALA A 118 -32.29 -1.36 -13.38
CA ALA A 118 -32.37 -1.60 -14.82
C ALA A 118 -31.70 -0.50 -15.66
N GLY A 119 -31.38 0.66 -15.07
CA GLY A 119 -30.82 1.81 -15.77
C GLY A 119 -31.82 2.54 -16.66
N THR A 120 -33.13 2.23 -16.58
CA THR A 120 -34.18 2.80 -17.45
C THR A 120 -34.17 4.33 -17.44
N TRP A 121 -33.90 4.93 -16.28
CA TRP A 121 -33.76 6.39 -16.12
C TRP A 121 -32.33 6.81 -15.81
N ALA A 122 -31.65 6.09 -14.92
CA ALA A 122 -30.30 6.45 -14.45
C ALA A 122 -29.25 6.46 -15.57
N ALA A 123 -29.40 5.61 -16.60
CA ALA A 123 -28.48 5.56 -17.74
C ALA A 123 -28.89 6.49 -18.90
N LEU A 124 -30.06 7.13 -18.83
CA LEU A 124 -30.51 8.06 -19.86
C LEU A 124 -29.62 9.31 -19.87
N PRO A 125 -29.20 9.86 -21.02
CA PRO A 125 -28.37 11.07 -21.05
C PRO A 125 -29.00 12.23 -20.29
N ALA A 126 -28.17 12.98 -19.55
CA ALA A 126 -28.64 14.09 -18.71
C ALA A 126 -29.46 15.15 -19.48
N ALA A 127 -29.08 15.42 -20.74
CA ALA A 127 -29.81 16.33 -21.62
C ALA A 127 -31.24 15.84 -21.93
N GLU A 128 -31.45 14.53 -22.09
CA GLU A 128 -32.78 13.95 -22.33
C GLU A 128 -33.65 14.00 -21.08
N ARG A 129 -33.05 13.80 -19.90
CA ARG A 129 -33.72 14.01 -18.61
C ARG A 129 -34.13 15.47 -18.44
N GLY A 130 -33.22 16.41 -18.75
CA GLY A 130 -33.51 17.85 -18.74
C GLY A 130 -34.65 18.23 -19.67
N ALA A 131 -34.69 17.67 -20.89
CA ALA A 131 -35.76 17.89 -21.85
C ALA A 131 -37.13 17.41 -21.35
N LEU A 132 -37.20 16.34 -20.53
CA LEU A 132 -38.44 15.92 -19.88
C LEU A 132 -38.92 16.97 -18.87
N LEU A 133 -38.03 17.50 -18.03
CA LEU A 133 -38.37 18.53 -17.04
C LEU A 133 -38.88 19.82 -17.70
N LEU A 134 -38.31 20.20 -18.84
CA LEU A 134 -38.80 21.33 -19.62
C LEU A 134 -40.22 21.10 -20.15
N ARG A 135 -40.53 19.90 -20.64
CA ARG A 135 -41.91 19.54 -21.05
C ARG A 135 -42.88 19.59 -19.88
N VAL A 136 -42.47 19.11 -18.70
CA VAL A 136 -43.29 19.18 -17.47
C VAL A 136 -43.62 20.63 -17.12
N ALA A 137 -42.64 21.54 -17.21
CA ALA A 137 -42.88 22.96 -16.97
C ALA A 137 -43.89 23.57 -17.96
N ASP A 138 -43.79 23.23 -19.25
CA ASP A 138 -44.74 23.73 -20.27
C ASP A 138 -46.17 23.18 -20.06
N LEU A 139 -46.30 21.94 -19.57
CA LEU A 139 -47.59 21.34 -19.21
C LEU A 139 -48.19 21.95 -17.94
N LEU A 140 -47.37 22.25 -16.94
CA LEU A 140 -47.80 22.97 -15.72
C LEU A 140 -48.29 24.39 -16.05
N GLU A 141 -47.60 25.08 -16.95
CA GLU A 141 -48.04 26.40 -17.42
C GLU A 141 -49.35 26.33 -18.21
N ARG A 142 -49.54 25.28 -19.03
CA ARG A 142 -50.81 25.00 -19.72
C ARG A 142 -51.96 24.79 -18.72
N ASP A 143 -51.71 24.04 -17.65
CA ASP A 143 -52.74 23.59 -16.70
C ASP A 143 -52.83 24.47 -15.43
N LYS A 144 -52.16 25.64 -15.43
CA LYS A 144 -52.01 26.52 -14.27
C LYS A 144 -53.31 26.77 -13.51
N ALA A 145 -54.39 27.08 -14.24
CA ALA A 145 -55.68 27.42 -13.62
C ALA A 145 -56.29 26.22 -12.85
N GLU A 146 -56.12 25.00 -13.34
CA GLU A 146 -56.61 23.80 -12.66
C GLU A 146 -55.77 23.49 -11.42
N VAL A 147 -54.46 23.56 -11.56
CA VAL A 147 -53.50 23.28 -10.49
C VAL A 147 -53.62 24.30 -9.35
N ALA A 148 -53.65 25.59 -9.65
CA ALA A 148 -53.82 26.66 -8.65
C ALA A 148 -55.16 26.53 -7.91
N ARG A 149 -56.23 26.16 -8.62
CA ARG A 149 -57.53 25.92 -8.00
C ARG A 149 -57.51 24.73 -7.04
N ALA A 150 -56.81 23.65 -7.38
CA ALA A 150 -56.66 22.50 -6.49
C ALA A 150 -55.82 22.86 -5.25
N GLU A 151 -54.71 23.59 -5.41
CA GLU A 151 -53.87 24.06 -4.30
C GLU A 151 -54.67 24.93 -3.32
N ALA A 152 -55.47 25.86 -3.86
CA ALA A 152 -56.27 26.78 -3.07
C ALA A 152 -57.38 26.05 -2.27
N LEU A 153 -58.01 25.05 -2.87
CA LEU A 153 -59.03 24.22 -2.20
C LEU A 153 -58.46 23.33 -1.09
N ASP A 154 -57.31 22.69 -1.33
CA ASP A 154 -56.68 21.81 -0.34
C ASP A 154 -56.12 22.60 0.86
N THR A 155 -55.46 23.72 0.58
CA THR A 155 -54.72 24.46 1.61
C THR A 155 -55.52 25.56 2.29
N GLY A 156 -56.56 26.09 1.63
CA GLY A 156 -57.32 27.26 2.06
C GLY A 156 -56.72 28.60 1.62
N LYS A 157 -55.54 28.62 0.99
CA LYS A 157 -54.92 29.87 0.54
C LYS A 157 -55.75 30.54 -0.54
N ARG A 158 -55.49 31.83 -0.75
CA ARG A 158 -56.18 32.58 -1.82
C ARG A 158 -55.77 32.05 -3.17
N LEU A 159 -56.68 32.09 -4.13
CA LEU A 159 -56.41 31.60 -5.49
C LEU A 159 -55.17 32.28 -6.10
N VAL A 160 -55.00 33.59 -5.88
CA VAL A 160 -53.84 34.34 -6.37
C VAL A 160 -52.50 33.82 -5.79
N GLU A 161 -52.49 33.38 -4.53
CA GLU A 161 -51.32 32.76 -3.91
C GLU A 161 -51.03 31.40 -4.54
N GLY A 162 -52.08 30.60 -4.82
CA GLY A 162 -51.95 29.36 -5.58
C GLY A 162 -51.46 29.57 -7.02
N GLU A 163 -51.80 30.68 -7.66
CA GLU A 163 -51.30 31.02 -9.00
C GLU A 163 -49.81 31.39 -8.97
N TYR A 164 -49.35 32.12 -7.95
CA TYR A 164 -47.93 32.42 -7.75
C TYR A 164 -47.12 31.15 -7.46
N ASP A 165 -47.65 30.24 -6.63
CA ASP A 165 -47.01 28.95 -6.35
C ASP A 165 -46.76 28.16 -7.64
N VAL A 166 -47.73 28.15 -8.57
CA VAL A 166 -47.56 27.43 -9.85
C VAL A 166 -46.51 28.10 -10.74
N ASP A 167 -46.42 29.43 -10.76
CA ASP A 167 -45.38 30.14 -11.52
C ASP A 167 -43.97 29.81 -11.00
N ASP A 168 -43.83 29.71 -9.68
CA ASP A 168 -42.59 29.30 -9.03
C ASP A 168 -42.25 27.83 -9.35
N VAL A 169 -43.23 26.92 -9.27
CA VAL A 169 -43.08 25.51 -9.65
C VAL A 169 -42.60 25.38 -11.10
N VAL A 170 -43.21 26.11 -12.04
CA VAL A 170 -42.79 26.15 -13.45
C VAL A 170 -41.33 26.60 -13.56
N THR A 171 -40.95 27.62 -12.79
CA THR A 171 -39.57 28.13 -12.76
C THR A 171 -38.58 27.10 -12.22
N VAL A 172 -38.95 26.32 -11.20
CA VAL A 172 -38.13 25.24 -10.63
C VAL A 172 -37.88 24.14 -11.66
N PHE A 173 -38.93 23.63 -12.32
CA PHE A 173 -38.76 22.62 -13.37
C PHE A 173 -37.94 23.15 -14.55
N ARG A 174 -38.11 24.40 -14.94
CA ARG A 174 -37.29 25.06 -15.98
C ARG A 174 -35.82 25.17 -15.57
N HIS A 175 -35.55 25.54 -14.32
CA HIS A 175 -34.19 25.67 -13.81
C HIS A 175 -33.46 24.33 -13.88
N PHE A 176 -33.97 23.30 -13.21
CA PHE A 176 -33.33 21.97 -13.19
C PHE A 176 -33.30 21.30 -14.57
N GLY A 177 -34.30 21.55 -15.42
CA GLY A 177 -34.28 21.12 -16.82
C GLY A 177 -33.13 21.72 -17.63
N ARG A 178 -32.76 22.98 -17.37
CA ARG A 178 -31.66 23.68 -18.05
C ARG A 178 -30.28 23.32 -17.52
N ILE A 179 -30.17 22.92 -16.25
CA ILE A 179 -28.87 22.62 -15.63
C ILE A 179 -28.57 21.13 -15.52
N ALA A 180 -29.48 20.24 -15.95
CA ALA A 180 -29.34 18.80 -15.83
C ALA A 180 -28.02 18.27 -16.41
N ASP A 181 -27.56 18.82 -17.55
CA ASP A 181 -26.33 18.44 -18.26
C ASP A 181 -25.20 19.48 -18.15
N ALA A 182 -25.34 20.48 -17.28
CA ALA A 182 -24.39 21.58 -17.16
C ALA A 182 -23.05 21.20 -16.50
N ASP A 183 -23.02 20.13 -15.70
CA ASP A 183 -21.82 19.64 -15.02
C ASP A 183 -21.49 18.20 -15.43
N ALA A 184 -20.30 18.02 -16.02
CA ALA A 184 -19.76 16.72 -16.44
C ALA A 184 -18.74 16.14 -15.44
N GLY A 185 -18.55 16.78 -14.28
CA GLY A 185 -17.48 16.48 -13.34
C GLY A 185 -16.17 17.18 -13.71
N ARG A 186 -15.06 16.76 -13.08
CA ARG A 186 -13.74 17.40 -13.28
C ARG A 186 -12.58 16.42 -13.29
N VAL A 187 -11.54 16.77 -14.04
CA VAL A 187 -10.23 16.11 -13.95
C VAL A 187 -9.46 16.72 -12.78
N VAL A 188 -8.69 15.88 -12.06
CA VAL A 188 -7.86 16.30 -10.94
C VAL A 188 -6.40 16.15 -11.32
N ASP A 189 -5.64 17.24 -11.22
CA ASP A 189 -4.18 17.16 -11.29
C ASP A 189 -3.66 16.50 -10.01
N THR A 190 -2.97 15.38 -10.17
CA THR A 190 -2.41 14.61 -9.06
C THR A 190 -0.93 14.89 -8.84
N GLY A 191 -0.29 15.67 -9.74
CA GLY A 191 1.16 15.78 -9.82
C GLY A 191 1.87 14.51 -10.31
N ASN A 192 1.13 13.43 -10.62
CA ASN A 192 1.66 12.18 -11.13
C ASN A 192 1.25 12.00 -12.61
N PRO A 193 2.21 11.99 -13.57
CA PRO A 193 1.91 11.83 -14.99
C PRO A 193 1.30 10.45 -15.34
N ASP A 194 1.50 9.45 -14.48
CA ASP A 194 1.02 8.09 -14.68
C ASP A 194 -0.41 7.87 -14.13
N VAL A 195 -1.09 8.94 -13.72
CA VAL A 195 -2.43 8.85 -13.14
C VAL A 195 -3.41 9.76 -13.88
N VAL A 196 -4.50 9.16 -14.35
CA VAL A 196 -5.70 9.88 -14.77
C VAL A 196 -6.68 9.85 -13.59
N SER A 197 -6.87 11.00 -12.97
CA SER A 197 -7.80 11.16 -11.84
C SER A 197 -8.96 12.04 -12.27
N ARG A 198 -10.20 11.58 -12.04
CA ARG A 198 -11.41 12.35 -12.31
C ARG A 198 -12.44 12.17 -11.21
N VAL A 199 -13.24 13.21 -11.00
CA VAL A 199 -14.42 13.19 -10.15
C VAL A 199 -15.63 13.24 -11.07
N VAL A 200 -16.57 12.33 -10.86
CA VAL A 200 -17.85 12.27 -11.56
C VAL A 200 -18.99 12.31 -10.55
N HIS A 201 -20.16 12.79 -10.96
CA HIS A 201 -21.37 12.81 -10.15
C HIS A 201 -22.38 11.81 -10.72
N GLU A 202 -22.86 10.88 -9.90
CA GLU A 202 -23.84 9.85 -10.27
C GLU A 202 -25.14 10.06 -9.48
N PRO A 203 -26.32 9.63 -9.99
CA PRO A 203 -27.52 9.62 -9.16
C PRO A 203 -27.33 8.72 -7.93
N LEU A 204 -27.94 9.11 -6.80
CA LEU A 204 -27.92 8.32 -5.57
C LEU A 204 -28.62 6.97 -5.72
N GLY A 205 -29.81 6.94 -6.33
CA GLY A 205 -30.65 5.75 -6.36
C GLY A 205 -32.14 6.05 -6.21
N VAL A 206 -32.77 5.41 -5.23
CA VAL A 206 -34.20 5.59 -4.90
C VAL A 206 -34.33 6.65 -3.82
N CYS A 207 -35.14 7.68 -4.08
CA CYS A 207 -35.37 8.78 -3.16
C CYS A 207 -36.79 8.75 -2.57
N GLY A 208 -36.92 8.74 -1.24
CA GLY A 208 -38.18 8.99 -0.53
C GLY A 208 -38.40 10.50 -0.38
N LEU A 209 -39.46 11.04 -0.99
CA LEU A 209 -39.76 12.48 -1.00
C LEU A 209 -41.02 12.73 -0.19
N ILE A 210 -40.93 13.49 0.90
CA ILE A 210 -42.05 13.75 1.80
C ILE A 210 -42.26 15.27 1.88
N SER A 211 -43.44 15.74 1.45
CA SER A 211 -43.77 17.18 1.37
C SER A 211 -44.85 17.60 2.39
N PRO A 212 -44.81 18.85 2.88
CA PRO A 212 -45.73 19.39 3.85
C PRO A 212 -47.03 19.87 3.18
N TRP A 213 -47.95 20.36 4.01
CA TRP A 213 -49.28 20.79 3.59
C TRP A 213 -49.42 22.28 3.26
N ASN A 214 -48.44 23.12 3.58
CA ASN A 214 -48.58 24.57 3.45
C ASN A 214 -48.37 25.08 2.02
N TYR A 215 -47.35 24.57 1.34
CA TYR A 215 -47.11 24.77 -0.09
C TYR A 215 -46.92 23.41 -0.79
N PRO A 216 -47.97 22.58 -0.89
CA PRO A 216 -47.85 21.18 -1.29
C PRO A 216 -47.12 20.98 -2.61
N LEU A 217 -47.51 21.70 -3.67
CA LEU A 217 -46.89 21.49 -4.99
C LEU A 217 -45.52 22.12 -5.09
N LEU A 218 -45.35 23.33 -4.54
CA LEU A 218 -44.07 24.04 -4.55
C LEU A 218 -42.98 23.19 -3.89
N GLN A 219 -43.22 22.71 -2.67
CA GLN A 219 -42.28 21.88 -1.93
C GLN A 219 -42.07 20.52 -2.61
N THR A 220 -43.10 19.97 -3.26
CA THR A 220 -42.94 18.76 -4.07
C THR A 220 -42.02 19.01 -5.27
N SER A 221 -42.14 20.16 -5.93
CA SER A 221 -41.31 20.51 -7.09
C SER A 221 -39.83 20.68 -6.74
N TRP A 222 -39.54 21.25 -5.57
CA TRP A 222 -38.17 21.45 -5.06
C TRP A 222 -37.44 20.12 -4.83
N LYS A 223 -38.20 19.03 -4.65
CA LYS A 223 -37.69 17.67 -4.47
C LYS A 223 -37.65 16.88 -5.78
N VAL A 224 -38.77 16.88 -6.51
CA VAL A 224 -38.95 16.04 -7.70
C VAL A 224 -38.07 16.49 -8.87
N ALA A 225 -37.98 17.80 -9.11
CA ALA A 225 -37.22 18.34 -10.24
C ALA A 225 -35.71 18.00 -10.17
N PRO A 226 -34.98 18.28 -9.08
CA PRO A 226 -33.56 17.89 -8.98
C PRO A 226 -33.38 16.37 -8.89
N CYS A 227 -34.29 15.64 -8.24
CA CYS A 227 -34.26 14.17 -8.19
C CYS A 227 -34.23 13.56 -9.59
N LEU A 228 -35.15 14.00 -10.45
CA LEU A 228 -35.24 13.55 -11.84
C LEU A 228 -34.07 14.05 -12.70
N ALA A 229 -33.62 15.31 -12.52
CA ALA A 229 -32.47 15.86 -13.24
C ALA A 229 -31.19 15.04 -13.00
N ALA A 230 -30.94 14.68 -11.74
CA ALA A 230 -29.79 13.85 -11.35
C ALA A 230 -29.87 12.42 -11.89
N GLY A 231 -31.08 11.90 -12.16
CA GLY A 231 -31.30 10.55 -12.72
C GLY A 231 -31.80 9.52 -11.72
N ASN A 232 -32.34 9.97 -10.58
CA ASN A 232 -32.89 9.09 -9.53
C ASN A 232 -34.32 8.66 -9.86
N THR A 233 -34.76 7.57 -9.23
CA THR A 233 -36.19 7.21 -9.11
C THR A 233 -36.71 7.64 -7.75
N PHE A 234 -38.02 7.80 -7.59
CA PHE A 234 -38.59 8.30 -6.34
C PHE A 234 -39.92 7.68 -5.93
N VAL A 235 -40.19 7.76 -4.63
CA VAL A 235 -41.50 7.54 -4.02
C VAL A 235 -41.91 8.83 -3.29
N LEU A 236 -43.00 9.45 -3.73
CA LEU A 236 -43.53 10.70 -3.19
C LEU A 236 -44.67 10.41 -2.20
N LYS A 237 -44.61 11.03 -1.03
CA LYS A 237 -45.65 11.01 0.01
C LYS A 237 -46.01 12.45 0.40
N PRO A 238 -47.03 13.07 -0.23
CA PRO A 238 -47.48 14.41 0.15
C PRO A 238 -48.25 14.36 1.46
N SER A 239 -48.40 15.49 2.14
CA SER A 239 -49.26 15.53 3.33
C SER A 239 -50.67 14.99 3.03
N GLU A 240 -51.15 14.14 3.92
CA GLU A 240 -52.42 13.42 3.80
C GLU A 240 -53.66 14.33 3.78
N ILE A 241 -53.49 15.61 4.11
CA ILE A 241 -54.57 16.61 4.10
C ILE A 241 -54.54 17.52 2.86
N THR A 242 -53.50 17.45 2.03
CA THR A 242 -53.36 18.27 0.81
C THR A 242 -52.72 17.50 -0.37
N PRO A 243 -53.32 16.39 -0.84
CA PRO A 243 -52.70 15.50 -1.82
C PRO A 243 -52.92 15.90 -3.30
N HIS A 244 -53.91 16.73 -3.62
CA HIS A 244 -54.46 16.80 -4.98
C HIS A 244 -53.46 17.33 -6.02
N THR A 245 -52.65 18.32 -5.67
CA THR A 245 -51.67 18.86 -6.62
C THR A 245 -50.50 17.92 -6.87
N SER A 246 -50.18 17.02 -5.93
CA SER A 246 -49.22 15.93 -6.17
C SER A 246 -49.77 14.86 -7.11
N ILE A 247 -51.09 14.57 -7.02
CA ILE A 247 -51.79 13.70 -7.98
C ILE A 247 -51.75 14.33 -9.38
N LEU A 248 -52.03 15.63 -9.50
CA LEU A 248 -51.96 16.35 -10.77
C LEU A 248 -50.53 16.36 -11.34
N LEU A 249 -49.52 16.60 -10.51
CA LEU A 249 -48.12 16.54 -10.94
C LEU A 249 -47.77 15.16 -11.51
N MET A 250 -48.21 14.08 -10.87
CA MET A 250 -47.93 12.73 -11.37
C MET A 250 -48.59 12.49 -12.74
N ARG A 251 -49.82 12.98 -12.96
CA ARG A 251 -50.47 12.95 -14.29
C ARG A 251 -49.64 13.70 -15.34
N ILE A 252 -49.16 14.89 -14.99
CA ILE A 252 -48.34 15.72 -15.89
C ILE A 252 -47.01 15.02 -16.20
N LEU A 253 -46.37 14.39 -15.21
CA LEU A 253 -45.15 13.62 -15.40
C LEU A 253 -45.38 12.43 -16.35
N THR A 254 -46.47 11.67 -16.16
CA THR A 254 -46.85 10.59 -17.06
C THR A 254 -47.10 11.12 -18.48
N GLU A 255 -47.82 12.23 -18.63
CA GLU A 255 -48.08 12.87 -19.93
C GLU A 255 -46.78 13.35 -20.61
N ALA A 256 -45.82 13.86 -19.83
CA ALA A 256 -44.50 14.26 -20.32
C ALA A 256 -43.62 13.08 -20.77
N GLY A 257 -44.05 11.84 -20.51
CA GLY A 257 -43.38 10.60 -20.91
C GLY A 257 -42.43 10.04 -19.85
N LEU A 258 -42.67 10.29 -18.56
CA LEU A 258 -41.90 9.68 -17.49
C LEU A 258 -42.05 8.14 -17.54
N PRO A 259 -40.96 7.36 -17.60
CA PRO A 259 -41.06 5.90 -17.65
C PRO A 259 -41.71 5.30 -16.39
N ALA A 260 -42.38 4.17 -16.55
CA ALA A 260 -42.99 3.41 -15.46
C ALA A 260 -41.97 3.08 -14.35
N GLY A 261 -42.40 3.25 -13.10
CA GLY A 261 -41.61 3.01 -11.90
C GLY A 261 -40.58 4.09 -11.55
N VAL A 262 -40.34 5.09 -12.41
CA VAL A 262 -39.42 6.21 -12.08
C VAL A 262 -40.01 7.12 -11.01
N GLY A 263 -41.28 7.49 -11.16
CA GLY A 263 -42.04 8.24 -10.17
C GLY A 263 -43.17 7.39 -9.62
N ASN A 264 -43.32 7.38 -8.30
CA ASN A 264 -44.38 6.67 -7.59
C ASN A 264 -45.00 7.63 -6.56
N LEU A 265 -46.30 7.51 -6.30
CA LEU A 265 -47.08 8.33 -5.37
C LEU A 265 -47.87 7.42 -4.43
N VAL A 266 -47.68 7.63 -3.13
CA VAL A 266 -48.44 6.98 -2.05
C VAL A 266 -49.10 8.04 -1.19
N LEU A 267 -50.38 7.83 -0.87
CA LEU A 267 -51.23 8.81 -0.20
C LEU A 267 -51.64 8.27 1.17
N GLY A 268 -51.01 8.72 2.25
CA GLY A 268 -51.37 8.23 3.59
C GLY A 268 -50.64 8.96 4.70
N THR A 269 -50.96 8.66 5.96
CA THR A 269 -50.31 9.32 7.11
C THR A 269 -48.81 9.07 7.17
N GLY A 270 -48.08 9.96 7.86
CA GLY A 270 -46.64 9.79 8.11
C GLY A 270 -46.27 8.42 8.72
N PRO A 271 -46.92 7.98 9.81
CA PRO A 271 -46.62 6.68 10.43
C PRO A 271 -46.92 5.46 9.54
N GLU A 272 -47.95 5.50 8.69
CA GLU A 272 -48.36 4.34 7.88
C GLU A 272 -47.67 4.26 6.51
N ALA A 273 -47.60 5.38 5.78
CA ALA A 273 -47.04 5.44 4.43
C ALA A 273 -45.64 6.09 4.38
N GLY A 274 -45.29 6.92 5.35
CA GLY A 274 -44.00 7.64 5.37
C GLY A 274 -42.87 6.87 6.06
N ALA A 275 -43.17 6.10 7.11
CA ALA A 275 -42.16 5.48 7.98
C ALA A 275 -41.16 4.60 7.21
N ALA A 276 -41.67 3.75 6.30
CA ALA A 276 -40.83 2.86 5.50
C ALA A 276 -39.82 3.61 4.62
N LEU A 277 -40.13 4.83 4.15
CA LEU A 277 -39.18 5.65 3.38
C LEU A 277 -37.96 6.05 4.22
N GLY A 278 -38.13 6.21 5.54
CA GLY A 278 -37.03 6.49 6.47
C GLY A 278 -36.21 5.25 6.83
N GLU A 279 -36.80 4.06 6.85
CA GLU A 279 -36.20 2.84 7.42
C GLU A 279 -35.67 1.85 6.37
N ASP A 280 -36.31 1.75 5.20
CA ASP A 280 -36.03 0.69 4.24
C ASP A 280 -34.61 0.79 3.63
N PRO A 281 -33.87 -0.32 3.51
CA PRO A 281 -32.51 -0.32 2.96
C PRO A 281 -32.44 -0.12 1.44
N ARG A 282 -33.56 -0.18 0.71
CA ARG A 282 -33.61 0.07 -0.74
C ARG A 282 -33.73 1.56 -1.08
N VAL A 283 -33.95 2.41 -0.08
CA VAL A 283 -34.04 3.87 -0.22
C VAL A 283 -32.69 4.50 0.11
N ASP A 284 -32.15 5.28 -0.82
CA ASP A 284 -30.79 5.85 -0.76
C ASP A 284 -30.78 7.28 -0.18
N LEU A 285 -31.90 8.00 -0.30
CA LEU A 285 -32.13 9.35 0.25
C LEU A 285 -33.54 9.46 0.82
N VAL A 286 -33.70 10.11 1.97
CA VAL A 286 -34.99 10.68 2.40
C VAL A 286 -34.91 12.21 2.44
N SER A 287 -35.75 12.87 1.64
CA SER A 287 -35.91 14.33 1.63
C SER A 287 -37.25 14.70 2.24
N PHE A 288 -37.20 15.45 3.34
CA PHE A 288 -38.38 15.79 4.14
C PHE A 288 -38.44 17.29 4.41
N THR A 289 -39.59 17.90 4.13
CA THR A 289 -39.92 19.24 4.63
C THR A 289 -41.10 19.14 5.58
N GLY A 290 -40.99 19.71 6.79
CA GLY A 290 -42.06 19.69 7.79
C GLY A 290 -41.59 20.05 9.19
N SER A 291 -42.18 19.45 10.23
CA SER A 291 -41.85 19.83 11.61
C SER A 291 -40.49 19.30 12.07
N LEU A 292 -39.80 20.07 12.92
CA LEU A 292 -38.55 19.67 13.58
C LEU A 292 -38.64 18.31 14.30
N ARG A 293 -39.75 18.02 14.98
CA ARG A 293 -39.93 16.74 15.70
C ARG A 293 -39.87 15.56 14.75
N VAL A 294 -40.66 15.59 13.68
CA VAL A 294 -40.69 14.52 12.66
C VAL A 294 -39.36 14.43 11.91
N GLY A 295 -38.72 15.57 11.61
CA GLY A 295 -37.40 15.59 11.00
C GLY A 295 -36.34 14.84 11.82
N ARG A 296 -36.34 15.02 13.15
CA ARG A 296 -35.46 14.27 14.06
C ARG A 296 -35.77 12.78 14.07
N GLU A 297 -37.05 12.40 14.07
CA GLU A 297 -37.49 11.01 14.01
C GLU A 297 -37.02 10.34 12.71
N LEU A 298 -37.19 11.01 11.57
CA LEU A 298 -36.72 10.51 10.26
C LEU A 298 -35.19 10.42 10.18
N MET A 299 -34.47 11.41 10.71
CA MET A 299 -33.01 11.36 10.77
C MET A 299 -32.52 10.16 11.61
N ALA A 300 -33.19 9.88 12.73
CA ALA A 300 -32.89 8.72 13.56
C ALA A 300 -33.23 7.40 12.85
N ALA A 301 -34.36 7.31 12.15
CA ALA A 301 -34.76 6.14 11.37
C ALA A 301 -33.78 5.85 10.21
N ALA A 302 -33.31 6.89 9.52
CA ALA A 302 -32.35 6.79 8.42
C ALA A 302 -30.99 6.23 8.85
N ALA A 303 -30.59 6.45 10.12
CA ALA A 303 -29.28 6.06 10.64
C ALA A 303 -29.00 4.56 10.56
N GLY A 304 -30.03 3.70 10.63
CA GLY A 304 -29.88 2.24 10.52
C GLY A 304 -29.32 1.77 9.16
N THR A 305 -29.50 2.59 8.13
CA THR A 305 -29.03 2.32 6.75
C THR A 305 -27.93 3.28 6.29
N VAL A 306 -27.62 4.30 7.09
CA VAL A 306 -26.69 5.39 6.74
C VAL A 306 -27.10 6.09 5.43
N LYS A 307 -28.40 6.09 5.09
CA LYS A 307 -28.94 6.78 3.91
C LYS A 307 -28.81 8.29 4.08
N LYS A 308 -28.71 9.02 2.97
CA LYS A 308 -28.61 10.48 2.99
C LYS A 308 -29.94 11.08 3.45
N VAL A 309 -29.89 12.18 4.18
CA VAL A 309 -31.07 12.87 4.72
C VAL A 309 -30.98 14.35 4.37
N ALA A 310 -32.00 14.87 3.68
CA ALA A 310 -32.17 16.30 3.42
C ALA A 310 -33.42 16.79 4.17
N LEU A 311 -33.25 17.76 5.07
CA LEU A 311 -34.30 18.22 5.98
C LEU A 311 -34.49 19.73 5.91
N GLU A 312 -35.75 20.15 5.78
CA GLU A 312 -36.19 21.54 5.91
C GLU A 312 -37.29 21.61 7.00
N LEU A 313 -36.99 22.24 8.14
CA LEU A 313 -37.66 21.98 9.42
C LEU A 313 -38.32 23.19 10.10
N GLY A 314 -38.56 24.25 9.33
CA GLY A 314 -39.17 25.48 9.84
C GLY A 314 -38.17 26.45 10.48
N GLY A 315 -38.68 27.53 11.05
CA GLY A 315 -37.87 28.61 11.58
C GLY A 315 -38.56 29.51 12.58
N LYS A 316 -37.75 30.28 13.31
CA LYS A 316 -38.20 31.44 14.10
C LYS A 316 -37.46 32.67 13.59
N ASN A 317 -37.86 33.08 12.39
CA ASN A 317 -37.09 33.97 11.52
C ASN A 317 -37.17 35.42 12.03
N PRO A 318 -36.02 36.06 12.34
CA PRO A 318 -36.01 37.42 12.83
C PRO A 318 -36.24 38.42 11.68
N ASN A 319 -37.08 39.41 11.94
CA ASN A 319 -37.26 40.59 11.10
C ASN A 319 -36.70 41.81 11.86
N ILE A 320 -35.48 42.25 11.54
CA ILE A 320 -34.77 43.27 12.30
C ILE A 320 -35.03 44.65 11.68
N VAL A 321 -35.54 45.60 12.46
CA VAL A 321 -35.85 46.96 11.97
C VAL A 321 -35.06 48.01 12.77
N PHE A 322 -34.11 48.67 12.10
CA PHE A 322 -33.38 49.81 12.65
C PHE A 322 -34.17 51.11 12.48
N ALA A 323 -33.88 52.11 13.32
CA ALA A 323 -34.55 53.42 13.30
C ALA A 323 -34.32 54.21 12.01
N ASP A 324 -33.26 53.91 11.27
CA ASP A 324 -32.96 54.50 9.96
C ASP A 324 -33.52 53.69 8.78
N ALA A 325 -34.39 52.70 9.01
CA ALA A 325 -35.10 52.00 7.95
C ALA A 325 -36.03 52.95 7.17
N ASP A 326 -36.40 52.56 5.93
CA ASP A 326 -37.59 53.11 5.31
C ASP A 326 -38.81 52.67 6.12
N TYR A 327 -39.37 53.58 6.90
CA TYR A 327 -40.37 53.26 7.92
C TYR A 327 -41.62 52.62 7.33
N ASP A 328 -42.23 53.26 6.32
CA ASP A 328 -43.48 52.81 5.74
C ASP A 328 -43.32 51.45 5.04
N THR A 329 -42.18 51.26 4.36
CA THR A 329 -41.86 49.99 3.69
C THR A 329 -41.59 48.88 4.70
N ALA A 330 -40.78 49.13 5.73
CA ALA A 330 -40.48 48.14 6.77
C ALA A 330 -41.75 47.72 7.53
N LEU A 331 -42.66 48.67 7.79
CA LEU A 331 -43.95 48.41 8.42
C LEU A 331 -44.84 47.52 7.55
N ASP A 332 -44.93 47.81 6.24
CA ASP A 332 -45.71 47.02 5.29
C ASP A 332 -45.20 45.58 5.18
N TYR A 333 -43.88 45.42 5.05
CA TYR A 333 -43.27 44.11 4.99
C TYR A 333 -43.30 43.36 6.32
N ALA A 334 -43.35 44.03 7.47
CA ALA A 334 -43.56 43.36 8.76
C ALA A 334 -44.93 42.66 8.83
N LEU A 335 -45.98 43.22 8.21
CA LEU A 335 -47.28 42.56 8.08
C LEU A 335 -47.19 41.35 7.14
N THR A 336 -46.66 41.57 5.94
CA THR A 336 -46.54 40.52 4.90
C THR A 336 -45.65 39.37 5.36
N ALA A 337 -44.60 39.65 6.13
CA ALA A 337 -43.66 38.67 6.66
C ALA A 337 -44.34 37.58 7.50
N VAL A 338 -45.43 37.91 8.21
CA VAL A 338 -46.07 37.00 9.18
C VAL A 338 -47.51 36.64 8.85
N PHE A 339 -48.27 37.50 8.15
CA PHE A 339 -49.70 37.26 7.90
C PHE A 339 -50.02 36.69 6.52
N LEU A 340 -49.05 36.65 5.60
CA LEU A 340 -49.16 35.93 4.33
C LEU A 340 -49.45 34.44 4.61
N HIS A 341 -50.43 33.86 3.89
CA HIS A 341 -50.88 32.47 4.07
C HIS A 341 -51.17 32.09 5.55
N SER A 342 -51.71 33.05 6.30
CA SER A 342 -51.95 32.97 7.74
C SER A 342 -50.74 32.51 8.55
N GLY A 343 -49.54 32.94 8.15
CA GLY A 343 -48.28 32.63 8.83
C GLY A 343 -47.84 31.17 8.70
N GLN A 344 -48.45 30.39 7.82
CA GLN A 344 -48.11 28.99 7.54
C GLN A 344 -46.93 28.90 6.58
N VAL A 345 -45.87 29.68 6.85
CA VAL A 345 -44.67 29.79 6.01
C VAL A 345 -43.47 29.48 6.89
N CYS A 346 -42.61 28.56 6.48
CA CYS A 346 -41.41 28.19 7.25
C CYS A 346 -40.48 29.37 7.49
N SER A 347 -40.43 30.32 6.53
CA SER A 347 -39.66 31.55 6.60
C SER A 347 -40.42 32.74 7.20
N ALA A 348 -41.64 32.56 7.73
CA ALA A 348 -42.43 33.66 8.28
C ALA A 348 -41.61 34.49 9.29
N GLY A 349 -41.65 35.81 9.15
CA GLY A 349 -41.00 36.79 10.03
C GLY A 349 -41.72 36.95 11.37
N ALA A 350 -42.02 35.84 12.02
CA ALA A 350 -42.81 35.76 13.25
C ALA A 350 -42.10 36.33 14.51
N ARG A 351 -40.90 36.89 14.35
CA ARG A 351 -40.09 37.49 15.42
C ARG A 351 -39.58 38.86 14.96
N LEU A 352 -40.34 39.91 15.24
CA LEU A 352 -39.93 41.29 14.99
C LEU A 352 -38.94 41.73 16.06
N VAL A 353 -37.78 42.23 15.64
CA VAL A 353 -36.74 42.77 16.51
C VAL A 353 -36.53 44.22 16.11
N VAL A 354 -37.11 45.16 16.86
CA VAL A 354 -37.21 46.57 16.47
C VAL A 354 -36.36 47.46 17.38
N GLU A 355 -35.73 48.49 16.83
CA GLU A 355 -34.90 49.40 17.62
C GLU A 355 -35.75 50.16 18.64
N GLU A 356 -35.30 50.21 19.90
CA GLU A 356 -36.05 50.77 21.04
C GLU A 356 -36.56 52.21 20.76
N SER A 357 -35.79 52.99 19.99
CA SER A 357 -36.11 54.39 19.66
C SER A 357 -37.36 54.58 18.79
N ILE A 358 -37.82 53.54 18.08
CA ILE A 358 -39.01 53.59 17.20
C ILE A 358 -40.11 52.59 17.61
N HIS A 359 -39.87 51.79 18.65
CA HIS A 359 -40.73 50.68 19.07
C HIS A 359 -42.22 51.05 19.18
N ASP A 360 -42.59 51.97 20.08
CA ASP A 360 -44.00 52.21 20.42
C ASP A 360 -44.82 52.63 19.20
N ARG A 361 -44.27 53.57 18.41
CA ARG A 361 -44.90 54.06 17.19
C ARG A 361 -45.03 52.93 16.15
N PHE A 362 -43.96 52.16 15.94
CA PHE A 362 -43.95 51.08 14.95
C PHE A 362 -44.96 49.99 15.30
N VAL A 363 -45.04 49.57 16.56
CA VAL A 363 -45.98 48.54 17.01
C VAL A 363 -47.42 49.05 16.98
N ASP A 364 -47.68 50.30 17.38
CA ASP A 364 -49.02 50.90 17.32
C ASP A 364 -49.56 50.93 15.87
N ASP A 365 -48.75 51.43 14.93
CA ASP A 365 -49.11 51.48 13.50
C ASP A 365 -49.30 50.06 12.93
N LEU A 366 -48.46 49.09 13.37
CA LEU A 366 -48.55 47.69 12.95
C LEU A 366 -49.85 47.04 13.43
N VAL A 367 -50.25 47.31 14.68
CA VAL A 367 -51.50 46.82 15.27
C VAL A 367 -52.72 47.40 14.56
N GLU A 368 -52.70 48.69 14.21
CA GLU A 368 -53.78 49.31 13.44
C GLU A 368 -53.97 48.61 12.09
N ARG A 369 -52.87 48.40 11.35
CA ARG A 369 -52.94 47.73 10.04
C ARG A 369 -53.28 46.25 10.15
N ALA A 370 -52.78 45.53 11.15
CA ALA A 370 -53.09 44.11 11.36
C ALA A 370 -54.58 43.86 11.62
N ARG A 371 -55.27 44.76 12.33
CA ARG A 371 -56.72 44.68 12.57
C ARG A 371 -57.58 44.88 11.32
N GLN A 372 -57.02 45.50 10.29
CA GLN A 372 -57.72 45.75 9.02
C GLN A 372 -57.61 44.56 8.06
N ILE A 373 -56.75 43.57 8.36
CA ILE A 373 -56.54 42.42 7.49
C ILE A 373 -57.85 41.63 7.33
N ARG A 374 -58.31 41.51 6.08
CA ARG A 374 -59.55 40.79 5.77
C ARG A 374 -59.31 39.29 5.60
N LEU A 375 -59.88 38.49 6.50
CA LEU A 375 -59.93 37.03 6.37
C LEU A 375 -61.00 36.61 5.34
N GLY A 376 -60.72 35.56 4.58
CA GLY A 376 -61.73 34.96 3.69
C GLY A 376 -61.28 33.65 3.06
N GLY A 377 -62.19 33.00 2.33
CA GLY A 377 -61.91 31.73 1.66
C GLY A 377 -61.12 31.88 0.35
N PRO A 378 -60.70 30.77 -0.27
CA PRO A 378 -59.84 30.75 -1.46
C PRO A 378 -60.30 31.60 -2.65
N PHE A 379 -61.62 31.77 -2.81
CA PHE A 379 -62.24 32.47 -3.94
C PHE A 379 -62.89 33.81 -3.56
N ASP A 380 -62.67 34.31 -2.34
CA ASP A 380 -63.01 35.69 -2.00
C ASP A 380 -61.92 36.63 -2.55
N ALA A 381 -62.27 37.42 -3.57
CA ALA A 381 -61.34 38.32 -4.26
C ALA A 381 -60.81 39.45 -3.37
N GLU A 382 -61.51 39.75 -2.27
CA GLU A 382 -61.15 40.81 -1.33
C GLU A 382 -60.44 40.27 -0.08
N ALA A 383 -60.27 38.95 0.03
CA ALA A 383 -59.52 38.36 1.12
C ALA A 383 -58.04 38.71 0.98
N GLU A 384 -57.41 39.04 2.11
CA GLU A 384 -55.98 39.29 2.20
C GLU A 384 -55.23 38.08 2.76
N THR A 385 -55.91 37.20 3.49
CA THR A 385 -55.35 35.93 3.97
C THR A 385 -56.44 34.90 4.29
N GLY A 386 -56.07 33.61 4.27
CA GLY A 386 -56.97 32.47 4.39
C GLY A 386 -57.12 31.89 5.81
N PRO A 387 -57.79 30.73 5.98
CA PRO A 387 -57.80 29.97 7.22
C PRO A 387 -56.46 29.27 7.47
N LEU A 388 -56.29 28.71 8.67
CA LEU A 388 -55.29 27.67 8.92
C LEU A 388 -55.72 26.35 8.26
N THR A 389 -54.78 25.48 7.90
CA THR A 389 -55.07 24.27 7.12
C THR A 389 -55.88 23.20 7.87
N SER A 390 -55.88 23.17 9.21
CA SER A 390 -56.66 22.17 9.96
C SER A 390 -57.08 22.64 11.34
N ALA A 391 -58.13 22.03 11.89
CA ALA A 391 -58.55 22.24 13.28
C ALA A 391 -57.42 21.95 14.28
N ALA A 392 -56.69 20.83 14.09
CA ALA A 392 -55.57 20.47 14.96
C ALA A 392 -54.44 21.51 14.94
N HIS A 393 -54.19 22.13 13.79
CA HIS A 393 -53.19 23.19 13.68
C HIS A 393 -53.68 24.50 14.32
N ARG A 394 -54.95 24.87 14.16
CA ARG A 394 -55.55 26.02 14.87
C ARG A 394 -55.46 25.84 16.39
N ASP A 395 -55.80 24.66 16.90
CA ASP A 395 -55.74 24.37 18.33
C ASP A 395 -54.29 24.45 18.87
N LYS A 396 -53.28 24.09 18.06
CA LYS A 396 -51.85 24.29 18.38
C LYS A 396 -51.51 25.79 18.49
N VAL A 397 -51.97 26.61 17.56
CA VAL A 397 -51.74 28.07 17.57
C VAL A 397 -52.42 28.72 18.78
N GLU A 398 -53.64 28.31 19.12
CA GLU A 398 -54.35 28.76 20.33
C GLU A 398 -53.56 28.46 21.61
N ALA A 399 -53.04 27.23 21.74
CA ALA A 399 -52.22 26.84 22.89
C ALA A 399 -50.92 27.64 22.97
N TYR A 400 -50.29 27.92 21.82
CA TYR A 400 -49.06 28.73 21.74
C TYR A 400 -49.28 30.16 22.24
N VAL A 401 -50.35 30.82 21.78
CA VAL A 401 -50.68 32.19 22.23
C VAL A 401 -51.00 32.20 23.72
N ALA A 402 -51.80 31.23 24.20
CA ALA A 402 -52.12 31.11 25.63
C ALA A 402 -50.87 30.94 26.51
N ALA A 403 -49.86 30.18 26.04
CA ALA A 403 -48.59 30.02 26.74
C ALA A 403 -47.81 31.35 26.83
N GLY A 404 -47.72 32.11 25.74
CA GLY A 404 -47.07 33.42 25.74
C GLY A 404 -47.69 34.41 26.73
N LEU A 405 -49.02 34.45 26.81
CA LEU A 405 -49.72 35.29 27.78
C LEU A 405 -49.46 34.86 29.23
N ALA A 406 -49.39 33.55 29.48
CA ALA A 406 -49.05 33.01 30.79
C ALA A 406 -47.60 33.32 31.22
N GLU A 407 -46.70 33.48 30.25
CA GLU A 407 -45.30 33.86 30.45
C GLU A 407 -45.08 35.37 30.59
N GLY A 408 -46.13 36.18 30.35
CA GLY A 408 -46.12 37.63 30.56
C GLY A 408 -46.03 38.48 29.28
N ALA A 409 -46.19 37.90 28.09
CA ALA A 409 -46.32 38.68 26.86
C ALA A 409 -47.62 39.50 26.85
N GLU A 410 -47.58 40.68 26.22
CA GLU A 410 -48.74 41.57 26.10
C GLU A 410 -49.50 41.33 24.79
N LEU A 411 -50.80 41.02 24.86
CA LEU A 411 -51.65 40.90 23.69
C LEU A 411 -52.07 42.29 23.16
N ARG A 412 -51.53 42.71 22.02
CA ARG A 412 -51.87 44.01 21.40
C ARG A 412 -53.10 43.93 20.47
N CYS A 413 -53.26 42.82 19.76
CA CYS A 413 -54.46 42.49 18.96
C CYS A 413 -54.58 40.98 18.69
N GLY A 414 -55.76 40.56 18.24
CA GLY A 414 -56.01 39.16 17.85
C GLY A 414 -56.13 38.22 19.06
N GLY A 415 -55.48 37.06 18.98
CA GLY A 415 -55.46 36.04 20.02
C GLY A 415 -56.73 35.19 20.13
N ALA A 416 -57.61 35.25 19.13
CA ALA A 416 -58.90 34.57 19.14
C ALA A 416 -59.34 34.16 17.73
N ARG A 417 -60.39 33.32 17.67
CA ARG A 417 -61.13 33.03 16.43
C ARG A 417 -61.97 34.26 16.03
N PRO A 418 -62.24 34.50 14.73
CA PRO A 418 -63.14 35.57 14.32
C PRO A 418 -64.58 35.29 14.73
N ASP A 419 -65.32 36.34 15.11
CA ASP A 419 -66.75 36.26 15.47
C ASP A 419 -67.69 36.38 14.25
N ASP A 420 -67.15 36.58 13.04
CA ASP A 420 -67.93 36.68 11.80
C ASP A 420 -68.62 35.34 11.49
N PRO A 421 -69.97 35.28 11.44
CA PRO A 421 -70.70 34.06 11.13
C PRO A 421 -70.33 33.44 9.77
N ALA A 422 -69.88 34.24 8.80
CA ALA A 422 -69.45 33.75 7.49
C ALA A 422 -68.16 32.91 7.55
N LEU A 423 -67.39 33.04 8.64
CA LEU A 423 -66.12 32.34 8.85
C LEU A 423 -66.23 31.18 9.86
N ALA A 424 -67.42 30.96 10.45
CA ALA A 424 -67.61 30.06 11.58
C ALA A 424 -67.27 28.58 11.29
N ASP A 425 -67.46 28.14 10.04
CA ASP A 425 -67.23 26.76 9.62
C ASP A 425 -65.77 26.48 9.19
N GLY A 426 -64.93 27.53 9.12
CA GLY A 426 -63.51 27.41 8.75
C GLY A 426 -62.55 27.42 9.95
N PHE A 427 -61.28 27.09 9.67
CA PHE A 427 -60.23 27.07 10.69
C PHE A 427 -59.47 28.41 10.79
N TYR A 428 -60.21 29.51 10.88
CA TYR A 428 -59.63 30.85 10.94
C TYR A 428 -59.06 31.19 12.33
N TYR A 429 -58.03 32.04 12.35
CA TYR A 429 -57.44 32.64 13.54
C TYR A 429 -57.03 34.08 13.25
N LEU A 430 -57.35 35.02 14.13
CA LEU A 430 -57.12 36.45 13.87
C LEU A 430 -55.60 36.78 13.87
N PRO A 431 -55.15 37.73 13.02
CA PRO A 431 -53.82 38.32 13.11
C PRO A 431 -53.48 38.76 14.53
N THR A 432 -52.45 38.15 15.11
CA THR A 432 -52.12 38.27 16.53
C THR A 432 -50.75 38.89 16.71
N ILE A 433 -50.66 39.91 17.56
CA ILE A 433 -49.39 40.58 17.90
C ILE A 433 -49.19 40.49 19.42
N LEU A 434 -48.07 39.88 19.81
CA LEU A 434 -47.59 39.76 21.18
C LEU A 434 -46.37 40.67 21.37
N ASP A 435 -46.50 41.64 22.25
CA ASP A 435 -45.47 42.64 22.56
C ASP A 435 -44.86 42.39 23.94
N GLY A 436 -43.78 43.11 24.28
CA GLY A 436 -43.06 42.95 25.54
C GLY A 436 -42.44 41.55 25.69
N CYS A 437 -42.19 40.87 24.56
CA CYS A 437 -41.61 39.54 24.58
C CYS A 437 -40.13 39.59 24.95
N THR A 438 -39.60 38.48 25.48
CA THR A 438 -38.17 38.33 25.77
C THR A 438 -37.68 36.98 25.26
N SER A 439 -36.39 36.87 24.98
CA SER A 439 -35.83 35.64 24.40
C SER A 439 -35.95 34.40 25.28
N THR A 440 -36.33 34.53 26.56
CA THR A 440 -36.63 33.41 27.46
C THR A 440 -38.03 32.82 27.32
N MET A 441 -38.95 33.51 26.63
CA MET A 441 -40.33 33.07 26.44
C MET A 441 -40.43 32.01 25.33
N SER A 442 -41.29 31.00 25.52
CA SER A 442 -41.54 29.95 24.53
C SER A 442 -41.95 30.52 23.19
N VAL A 443 -42.77 31.59 23.19
CA VAL A 443 -43.24 32.25 21.95
C VAL A 443 -42.15 32.97 21.16
N THR A 444 -40.96 33.21 21.73
CA THR A 444 -39.81 33.73 20.97
C THR A 444 -38.85 32.64 20.49
N GLN A 445 -39.00 31.42 21.02
CA GLN A 445 -38.11 30.28 20.77
C GLN A 445 -38.74 29.23 19.85
N GLU A 446 -40.03 28.98 20.01
CA GLU A 446 -40.79 27.96 19.28
C GLU A 446 -41.53 28.56 18.08
N GLU A 447 -41.78 27.71 17.08
CA GLU A 447 -42.52 28.08 15.86
C GLU A 447 -44.03 27.89 16.05
N SER A 448 -44.78 29.01 15.99
CA SER A 448 -46.25 29.01 15.98
C SER A 448 -46.79 28.37 14.70
N PHE A 449 -46.20 28.76 13.57
CA PHE A 449 -46.65 28.45 12.22
C PHE A 449 -48.09 28.90 11.95
N GLY A 450 -48.49 30.02 12.56
CA GLY A 450 -49.78 30.67 12.42
C GLY A 450 -49.61 32.20 12.39
N PRO A 451 -50.71 32.98 12.32
CA PRO A 451 -50.65 34.42 12.13
C PRO A 451 -50.35 35.13 13.46
N VAL A 452 -49.17 34.86 14.03
CA VAL A 452 -48.73 35.33 15.35
C VAL A 452 -47.34 35.96 15.23
N LEU A 453 -47.26 37.27 15.51
CA LEU A 453 -46.01 38.03 15.58
C LEU A 453 -45.61 38.26 17.04
N THR A 454 -44.33 38.02 17.34
CA THR A 454 -43.71 38.43 18.62
C THR A 454 -42.80 39.63 18.40
N VAL A 455 -42.79 40.56 19.35
CA VAL A 455 -41.98 41.79 19.29
C VAL A 455 -40.97 41.84 20.43
N GLU A 456 -39.71 42.06 20.08
CA GLU A 456 -38.58 42.31 20.99
C GLU A 456 -37.87 43.61 20.59
N THR A 457 -37.22 44.27 21.56
CA THR A 457 -36.46 45.50 21.32
C THR A 457 -34.94 45.30 21.41
N PHE A 458 -34.19 46.20 20.77
CA PHE A 458 -32.73 46.26 20.89
C PHE A 458 -32.22 47.71 20.91
N ARG A 459 -31.01 47.91 21.44
CA ARG A 459 -30.37 49.25 21.55
C ARG A 459 -29.26 49.51 20.56
N ASP A 460 -28.59 48.46 20.10
CA ASP A 460 -27.47 48.56 19.17
C ASP A 460 -27.39 47.36 18.21
N GLU A 461 -26.50 47.47 17.21
CA GLU A 461 -26.29 46.44 16.19
C GLU A 461 -25.90 45.08 16.80
N ASP A 462 -25.11 45.07 17.88
CA ASP A 462 -24.64 43.83 18.52
C ASP A 462 -25.77 43.12 19.26
N GLU A 463 -26.63 43.88 19.94
CA GLU A 463 -27.81 43.39 20.61
C GLU A 463 -28.84 42.83 19.62
N ALA A 464 -29.09 43.52 18.50
CA ALA A 464 -29.98 43.02 17.44
C ALA A 464 -29.53 41.65 16.92
N VAL A 465 -28.24 41.53 16.59
CA VAL A 465 -27.65 40.27 16.11
C VAL A 465 -27.70 39.18 17.17
N ARG A 466 -27.48 39.53 18.44
CA ARG A 466 -27.55 38.58 19.57
C ARG A 466 -28.96 38.02 19.71
N ILE A 467 -29.98 38.87 19.73
CA ILE A 467 -31.40 38.46 19.85
C ILE A 467 -31.81 37.63 18.63
N ALA A 468 -31.52 38.10 17.42
CA ALA A 468 -31.86 37.42 16.17
C ALA A 468 -31.26 36.00 16.07
N ASN A 469 -30.04 35.80 16.60
CA ASN A 469 -29.39 34.49 16.64
C ASN A 469 -29.80 33.62 17.83
N ASP A 470 -30.49 34.17 18.84
CA ASP A 470 -30.90 33.48 20.07
C ASP A 470 -32.17 32.65 19.83
N SER A 471 -32.00 31.63 19.01
CA SER A 471 -32.98 30.58 18.72
C SER A 471 -32.24 29.32 18.26
N ILE A 472 -32.86 28.15 18.46
CA ILE A 472 -32.37 26.89 17.90
C ILE A 472 -32.45 26.84 16.37
N TYR A 473 -33.27 27.72 15.78
CA TYR A 473 -33.51 27.80 14.35
C TYR A 473 -32.50 28.70 13.63
N GLY A 474 -32.51 28.60 12.30
CA GLY A 474 -31.57 29.27 11.41
C GLY A 474 -32.00 29.28 9.93
N LEU A 475 -33.30 29.36 9.62
CA LEU A 475 -33.78 29.25 8.23
C LEU A 475 -33.55 30.54 7.44
N ALA A 476 -34.26 31.60 7.79
CA ALA A 476 -34.17 32.90 7.12
C ALA A 476 -34.18 34.05 8.14
N GLY A 477 -33.86 35.26 7.68
CA GLY A 477 -34.02 36.49 8.45
C GLY A 477 -33.92 37.73 7.57
N ALA A 478 -34.32 38.88 8.10
CA ALA A 478 -34.23 40.16 7.39
C ALA A 478 -33.63 41.27 8.25
N VAL A 479 -33.02 42.25 7.59
CA VAL A 479 -32.58 43.50 8.20
C VAL A 479 -33.05 44.70 7.37
N TRP A 480 -33.69 45.65 8.04
CA TRP A 480 -34.18 46.90 7.47
C TRP A 480 -33.34 48.07 7.96
N THR A 481 -32.67 48.77 7.04
CA THR A 481 -31.82 49.94 7.31
C THR A 481 -31.46 50.65 6.00
N GLN A 482 -31.33 51.97 6.04
CA GLN A 482 -30.76 52.74 4.92
C GLN A 482 -29.21 52.75 4.91
N ASP A 483 -28.57 52.29 5.99
CA ASP A 483 -27.12 52.11 6.05
C ASP A 483 -26.72 50.78 5.39
N ALA A 484 -26.29 50.85 4.13
CA ALA A 484 -25.84 49.68 3.37
C ALA A 484 -24.70 48.91 4.06
N GLY A 485 -23.80 49.62 4.76
CA GLY A 485 -22.71 49.00 5.51
C GLY A 485 -23.24 48.20 6.70
N ARG A 486 -24.23 48.75 7.42
CA ARG A 486 -24.92 48.05 8.51
C ARG A 486 -25.66 46.82 8.01
N GLY A 487 -26.43 46.94 6.93
CA GLY A 487 -27.14 45.82 6.33
C GLY A 487 -26.21 44.64 6.05
N GLN A 488 -25.04 44.90 5.42
CA GLN A 488 -24.04 43.87 5.15
C GLN A 488 -23.38 43.29 6.41
N ARG A 489 -23.05 44.12 7.40
CA ARG A 489 -22.45 43.65 8.67
C ARG A 489 -23.41 42.77 9.45
N VAL A 490 -24.68 43.17 9.55
CA VAL A 490 -25.71 42.38 10.23
C VAL A 490 -25.91 41.06 9.48
N ALA A 491 -26.10 41.11 8.16
CA ALA A 491 -26.30 39.90 7.35
C ALA A 491 -25.15 38.89 7.49
N ALA A 492 -23.89 39.35 7.48
CA ALA A 492 -22.73 38.49 7.66
C ALA A 492 -22.64 37.83 9.05
N ARG A 493 -23.35 38.37 10.05
CA ARG A 493 -23.35 37.88 11.44
C ARG A 493 -24.59 37.05 11.79
N LEU A 494 -25.63 37.10 10.97
CA LEU A 494 -26.82 36.26 11.15
C LEU A 494 -26.51 34.83 10.72
N ARG A 495 -26.87 33.86 11.58
CA ARG A 495 -26.70 32.43 11.32
C ARG A 495 -27.95 31.86 10.68
N MET A 496 -28.25 32.35 9.48
CA MET A 496 -29.42 32.01 8.68
C MET A 496 -29.01 31.48 7.31
N GLY A 497 -29.82 30.63 6.71
CA GLY A 497 -29.64 30.17 5.33
C GLY A 497 -29.80 31.29 4.32
N THR A 498 -30.84 32.09 4.50
CA THR A 498 -31.18 33.24 3.67
C THR A 498 -31.24 34.50 4.53
N VAL A 499 -30.61 35.59 4.08
CA VAL A 499 -30.77 36.90 4.72
C VAL A 499 -31.19 37.92 3.67
N TRP A 500 -32.33 38.57 3.92
CA TRP A 500 -32.80 39.68 3.10
C TRP A 500 -32.37 41.02 3.71
N ILE A 501 -31.98 41.97 2.87
CA ILE A 501 -31.70 43.36 3.26
C ILE A 501 -32.74 44.23 2.58
N ASN A 502 -33.59 44.89 3.36
CA ASN A 502 -34.72 45.70 2.89
C ASN A 502 -35.72 44.93 1.99
N ASP A 503 -35.95 43.64 2.29
CA ASP A 503 -36.95 42.78 1.64
C ASP A 503 -37.35 41.64 2.60
N PHE A 504 -38.38 40.86 2.28
CA PHE A 504 -38.78 39.67 3.04
C PHE A 504 -39.57 38.68 2.18
N HIS A 505 -39.23 37.38 2.26
CA HIS A 505 -39.79 36.21 1.54
C HIS A 505 -39.18 35.77 0.20
N PRO A 506 -38.47 36.58 -0.62
CA PRO A 506 -38.01 36.09 -1.92
C PRO A 506 -37.16 34.82 -1.83
N TYR A 507 -37.59 33.81 -2.60
CA TYR A 507 -36.80 32.63 -2.95
C TYR A 507 -36.88 32.47 -4.47
N VAL A 508 -35.82 31.93 -5.07
CA VAL A 508 -35.74 31.72 -6.52
C VAL A 508 -35.05 30.39 -6.79
N ALA A 509 -35.45 29.69 -7.84
CA ALA A 509 -34.92 28.35 -8.15
C ALA A 509 -33.39 28.31 -8.32
N GLN A 510 -32.78 29.44 -8.66
CA GLN A 510 -31.34 29.58 -8.90
C GLN A 510 -30.49 29.66 -7.63
N ALA A 511 -31.08 29.97 -6.48
CA ALA A 511 -30.36 30.21 -5.23
C ALA A 511 -30.69 29.12 -4.22
N GLU A 512 -29.68 28.72 -3.43
CA GLU A 512 -29.84 27.71 -2.40
C GLU A 512 -30.79 28.17 -1.30
N TRP A 513 -31.72 27.29 -0.93
CA TRP A 513 -32.61 27.47 0.20
C TRP A 513 -32.33 26.41 1.26
N GLY A 514 -32.23 26.82 2.53
CA GLY A 514 -32.26 25.86 3.63
C GLY A 514 -31.57 26.27 4.92
N GLY A 515 -31.83 25.50 5.96
CA GLY A 515 -31.50 25.90 7.34
C GLY A 515 -30.03 25.88 7.75
N TYR A 516 -29.66 26.80 8.62
CA TYR A 516 -28.62 26.62 9.63
C TYR A 516 -29.19 25.92 10.88
N LYS A 517 -28.31 25.46 11.77
CA LYS A 517 -28.66 24.91 13.09
C LYS A 517 -29.70 23.79 12.98
N GLN A 518 -30.86 23.94 13.61
CA GLN A 518 -31.92 22.92 13.62
C GLN A 518 -33.04 23.20 12.60
N SER A 519 -32.91 24.25 11.79
CA SER A 519 -33.86 24.48 10.69
C SER A 519 -33.68 23.50 9.53
N GLY A 520 -32.60 22.72 9.50
CA GLY A 520 -32.42 21.74 8.44
C GLY A 520 -31.00 21.19 8.32
N THR A 521 -30.85 20.24 7.41
CA THR A 521 -29.56 19.75 6.91
C THR A 521 -29.67 19.53 5.41
N GLY A 522 -28.64 19.94 4.68
CA GLY A 522 -28.68 20.02 3.22
C GLY A 522 -29.30 21.32 2.71
N ARG A 523 -29.50 21.42 1.40
CA ARG A 523 -30.16 22.56 0.73
C ARG A 523 -31.12 22.09 -0.35
N GLU A 524 -32.17 22.84 -0.59
CA GLU A 524 -33.01 22.73 -1.78
C GLU A 524 -32.70 23.89 -2.74
N LEU A 525 -33.17 23.78 -4.00
CA LEU A 525 -32.91 24.75 -5.06
C LEU A 525 -31.41 24.92 -5.41
N GLY A 526 -31.11 25.74 -6.41
CA GLY A 526 -29.74 26.04 -6.85
C GLY A 526 -28.93 24.80 -7.24
N LEU A 527 -27.61 24.95 -7.24
CA LEU A 527 -26.70 23.83 -7.53
C LEU A 527 -26.59 22.88 -6.34
N ALA A 528 -26.58 23.41 -5.10
CA ALA A 528 -26.48 22.56 -3.91
C ALA A 528 -27.69 21.61 -3.78
N GLY A 529 -28.89 22.07 -4.13
CA GLY A 529 -30.09 21.22 -4.15
C GLY A 529 -30.02 20.12 -5.21
N LEU A 530 -29.34 20.33 -6.34
CA LEU A 530 -29.05 19.24 -7.29
C LEU A 530 -28.06 18.22 -6.71
N GLU A 531 -27.04 18.70 -5.99
CA GLU A 531 -26.02 17.87 -5.35
C GLU A 531 -26.59 17.02 -4.19
N GLU A 532 -27.72 17.42 -3.59
CA GLU A 532 -28.42 16.54 -2.64
C GLU A 532 -28.81 15.19 -3.26
N TYR A 533 -29.04 15.16 -4.58
CA TYR A 533 -29.50 14.01 -5.33
C TYR A 533 -28.38 13.28 -6.10
N ARG A 534 -27.12 13.64 -5.84
CA ARG A 534 -25.93 13.07 -6.48
C ARG A 534 -24.97 12.47 -5.46
N GLU A 535 -24.20 11.48 -5.91
CA GLU A 535 -23.05 10.94 -5.21
C GLU A 535 -21.76 11.27 -5.96
N THR A 536 -20.74 11.68 -5.21
CA THR A 536 -19.44 12.05 -5.77
C THR A 536 -18.54 10.81 -5.85
N LYS A 537 -18.19 10.40 -7.07
CA LYS A 537 -17.28 9.27 -7.31
C LYS A 537 -15.92 9.75 -7.81
N HIS A 538 -14.89 9.44 -7.04
CA HIS A 538 -13.50 9.61 -7.47
C HIS A 538 -13.03 8.36 -8.22
N VAL A 539 -12.71 8.53 -9.50
CA VAL A 539 -12.12 7.47 -10.33
C VAL A 539 -10.63 7.75 -10.47
N TRP A 540 -9.81 6.89 -9.86
CA TRP A 540 -8.36 6.91 -9.94
C TRP A 540 -7.86 5.81 -10.87
N HIS A 541 -7.33 6.19 -12.02
CA HIS A 541 -6.76 5.26 -12.99
C HIS A 541 -5.25 5.44 -13.04
N ASN A 542 -4.52 4.52 -12.44
CA ASN A 542 -3.09 4.38 -12.68
C ASN A 542 -2.90 3.74 -14.07
N ILE A 543 -2.42 4.52 -15.04
CA ILE A 543 -2.20 4.07 -16.42
C ILE A 543 -0.85 3.34 -16.59
N ALA A 544 0.00 3.34 -15.55
CA ALA A 544 1.25 2.58 -15.49
C ALA A 544 1.38 1.82 -14.14
N PRO A 545 0.50 0.85 -13.85
CA PRO A 545 0.51 0.16 -12.56
C PRO A 545 1.79 -0.64 -12.35
N ALA A 546 2.46 -0.40 -11.22
CA ALA A 546 3.64 -1.12 -10.77
C ALA A 546 3.49 -1.58 -9.30
N PRO A 547 4.20 -2.63 -8.85
CA PRO A 547 4.11 -3.13 -7.47
C PRO A 547 4.53 -2.08 -6.41
N GLN A 548 3.65 -1.79 -5.44
CA GLN A 548 3.84 -0.74 -4.40
C GLN A 548 4.81 -1.11 -3.26
N HIS A 549 5.32 -2.35 -3.20
CA HIS A 549 6.19 -2.83 -2.11
C HIS A 549 7.66 -2.91 -2.46
N CYS A 550 8.10 -2.18 -3.48
CA CYS A 550 9.50 -2.21 -3.83
C CYS A 550 10.27 -1.21 -2.96
N LYS A 551 10.70 -1.67 -1.77
CA LYS A 551 11.76 -0.99 -1.04
C LYS A 551 12.96 -0.88 -1.98
N HIS A 552 13.52 0.32 -2.10
CA HIS A 552 14.72 0.56 -2.86
C HIS A 552 15.90 0.61 -1.89
N TYR A 553 16.99 -0.05 -2.26
CA TYR A 553 18.29 0.05 -1.60
C TYR A 553 19.34 0.37 -2.65
N ASP A 554 20.40 1.07 -2.28
CA ASP A 554 21.53 1.32 -3.19
C ASP A 554 22.21 0.00 -3.53
N TYR A 555 22.40 -0.87 -2.53
CA TYR A 555 22.95 -2.21 -2.71
C TYR A 555 22.08 -3.30 -2.09
N VAL A 556 21.83 -4.36 -2.86
CA VAL A 556 21.31 -5.63 -2.35
C VAL A 556 22.40 -6.70 -2.45
N VAL A 557 22.87 -7.16 -1.29
CA VAL A 557 23.87 -8.23 -1.14
C VAL A 557 23.14 -9.57 -0.98
N VAL A 558 23.33 -10.47 -1.94
CA VAL A 558 22.70 -11.80 -1.96
C VAL A 558 23.66 -12.82 -1.36
N GLY A 559 23.35 -13.31 -0.17
CA GLY A 559 24.20 -14.19 0.63
C GLY A 559 24.89 -13.42 1.75
N GLY A 560 24.53 -13.73 3.01
CA GLY A 560 25.16 -13.18 4.21
C GLY A 560 26.37 -13.99 4.68
N GLY A 561 27.05 -14.66 3.73
CA GLY A 561 28.21 -15.52 3.96
C GLY A 561 29.50 -14.75 4.25
N SER A 562 30.65 -15.39 4.04
CA SER A 562 31.97 -14.80 4.27
C SER A 562 32.18 -13.47 3.53
N ALA A 563 32.05 -13.48 2.20
CA ALA A 563 32.22 -12.29 1.37
C ALA A 563 31.12 -11.26 1.59
N GLY A 564 29.85 -11.70 1.62
CA GLY A 564 28.71 -10.80 1.82
C GLY A 564 28.73 -10.06 3.16
N ALA A 565 29.26 -10.68 4.22
CA ALA A 565 29.48 -10.01 5.50
C ALA A 565 30.48 -8.85 5.39
N ALA A 566 31.60 -9.04 4.69
CA ALA A 566 32.60 -8.00 4.48
C ALA A 566 32.07 -6.87 3.58
N ILE A 567 31.47 -7.22 2.44
CA ILE A 567 30.86 -6.26 1.51
C ILE A 567 29.83 -5.38 2.22
N ALA A 568 28.89 -6.00 2.95
CA ALA A 568 27.85 -5.26 3.64
C ALA A 568 28.41 -4.30 4.70
N ASN A 569 29.43 -4.71 5.46
CA ASN A 569 30.08 -3.83 6.43
C ASN A 569 30.77 -2.63 5.75
N ARG A 570 31.52 -2.88 4.68
CA ARG A 570 32.29 -1.84 3.99
C ARG A 570 31.38 -0.85 3.25
N LEU A 571 30.38 -1.33 2.50
CA LEU A 571 29.45 -0.45 1.77
C LEU A 571 28.57 0.37 2.73
N SER A 572 28.10 -0.23 3.83
CA SER A 572 27.31 0.52 4.83
C SER A 572 28.13 1.45 5.73
N ALA A 573 29.45 1.52 5.55
CA ALA A 573 30.28 2.45 6.31
C ALA A 573 29.98 3.91 5.94
N ASP A 574 29.57 4.16 4.70
CA ASP A 574 28.98 5.44 4.29
C ASP A 574 27.50 5.50 4.74
N PRO A 575 27.13 6.45 5.63
CA PRO A 575 25.75 6.63 6.08
C PRO A 575 24.77 6.98 4.95
N GLY A 576 25.26 7.52 3.83
CA GLY A 576 24.45 7.85 2.64
C GLY A 576 24.07 6.64 1.79
N THR A 577 24.72 5.49 2.02
CA THR A 577 24.53 4.27 1.23
C THR A 577 23.67 3.26 1.97
N SER A 578 22.51 2.93 1.41
CA SER A 578 21.57 1.95 1.95
C SER A 578 21.86 0.53 1.44
N VAL A 579 21.99 -0.42 2.38
CA VAL A 579 22.40 -1.81 2.09
C VAL A 579 21.42 -2.82 2.68
N LEU A 580 20.98 -3.76 1.85
CA LEU A 580 20.19 -4.92 2.27
C LEU A 580 20.99 -6.22 2.07
N VAL A 581 21.12 -7.03 3.11
CA VAL A 581 21.69 -8.38 3.05
C VAL A 581 20.57 -9.41 3.12
N LEU A 582 20.53 -10.33 2.15
CA LEU A 582 19.57 -11.44 2.11
C LEU A 582 20.30 -12.77 2.33
N GLU A 583 20.05 -13.42 3.47
CA GLU A 583 20.64 -14.71 3.84
C GLU A 583 19.56 -15.80 3.89
N ALA A 584 19.74 -16.87 3.09
CA ALA A 584 18.79 -17.98 3.02
C ALA A 584 18.73 -18.79 4.33
N GLY A 585 19.85 -18.86 5.06
CA GLY A 585 19.99 -19.52 6.34
C GLY A 585 19.49 -18.73 7.53
N ARG A 586 19.61 -19.33 8.71
CA ARG A 586 19.26 -18.71 9.99
C ARG A 586 20.32 -17.73 10.48
N SER A 587 20.01 -16.96 11.51
CA SER A 587 21.03 -16.15 12.21
C SER A 587 21.99 -17.05 13.02
N ASP A 588 23.25 -16.63 13.13
CA ASP A 588 24.30 -17.27 13.94
C ASP A 588 24.19 -16.89 15.43
N SER A 589 23.07 -17.18 16.11
CA SER A 589 22.83 -16.78 17.51
C SER A 589 24.02 -17.04 18.45
N ILE A 590 24.35 -16.11 19.36
CA ILE A 590 25.51 -16.23 20.27
C ILE A 590 25.39 -17.38 21.27
N LEU A 591 24.16 -17.86 21.47
CA LEU A 591 23.79 -18.96 22.35
C LEU A 591 23.91 -20.33 21.67
N ASP A 592 24.26 -20.38 20.39
CA ASP A 592 24.36 -21.62 19.63
C ASP A 592 25.70 -22.33 19.87
N PRO A 593 25.75 -23.40 20.68
CA PRO A 593 27.02 -24.05 20.99
C PRO A 593 27.61 -24.77 19.77
N PHE A 594 26.80 -25.17 18.80
CA PHE A 594 27.29 -25.93 17.64
C PHE A 594 28.05 -25.07 16.63
N ILE A 595 27.75 -23.76 16.57
CA ILE A 595 28.53 -22.80 15.79
C ILE A 595 29.75 -22.35 16.59
N HIS A 596 29.55 -21.93 17.85
CA HIS A 596 30.58 -21.17 18.58
C HIS A 596 31.64 -22.03 19.26
N MET A 597 31.40 -23.32 19.51
CA MET A 597 32.39 -24.24 20.08
C MET A 597 33.25 -24.83 18.96
N PRO A 598 34.57 -24.55 18.90
CA PRO A 598 35.45 -25.08 17.85
C PRO A 598 35.36 -26.59 17.64
N ALA A 599 35.34 -27.39 18.70
CA ALA A 599 35.27 -28.85 18.59
C ALA A 599 33.89 -29.41 18.16
N ALA A 600 32.86 -28.56 18.06
CA ALA A 600 31.51 -28.99 17.62
C ALA A 600 31.35 -29.03 16.08
N LEU A 601 32.44 -28.92 15.32
CA LEU A 601 32.48 -28.94 13.85
C LEU A 601 31.62 -30.05 13.20
N PRO A 602 31.59 -31.31 13.67
CA PRO A 602 30.83 -32.36 12.99
C PRO A 602 29.30 -32.19 13.08
N PHE A 603 28.77 -31.35 13.98
CA PHE A 603 27.32 -31.24 14.18
C PHE A 603 26.61 -30.32 13.16
N PRO A 604 27.18 -29.16 12.76
CA PRO A 604 26.59 -28.35 11.69
C PRO A 604 26.64 -29.03 10.31
N ILE A 605 27.70 -29.79 10.01
CA ILE A 605 27.88 -30.49 8.73
C ILE A 605 26.77 -31.56 8.57
N GLY A 606 26.13 -31.62 7.41
CA GLY A 606 25.02 -32.55 7.14
C GLY A 606 23.67 -32.16 7.75
N SER A 607 23.63 -31.12 8.60
CA SER A 607 22.39 -30.62 9.20
C SER A 607 21.72 -29.59 8.30
N ARG A 608 20.47 -29.83 7.90
CA ARG A 608 19.68 -28.90 7.05
C ARG A 608 19.50 -27.50 7.65
N LEU A 609 19.78 -27.34 8.94
CA LEU A 609 19.70 -26.06 9.65
C LEU A 609 20.91 -25.15 9.41
N TYR A 610 22.07 -25.72 9.06
CA TYR A 610 23.33 -24.99 8.90
C TYR A 610 24.03 -25.25 7.57
N ASP A 611 23.65 -26.32 6.87
CA ASP A 611 24.31 -26.81 5.67
C ASP A 611 23.31 -26.91 4.51
N TRP A 612 23.77 -26.49 3.33
CA TRP A 612 23.08 -26.68 2.06
C TRP A 612 23.02 -28.15 1.66
N ARG A 613 24.01 -28.97 2.04
CA ARG A 613 24.09 -30.40 1.74
C ARG A 613 24.12 -30.68 0.23
N TYR A 614 25.04 -30.03 -0.47
CA TYR A 614 25.26 -30.31 -1.87
C TYR A 614 25.90 -31.68 -2.07
N GLU A 615 25.70 -32.26 -3.24
CA GLU A 615 26.25 -33.54 -3.64
C GLU A 615 26.50 -33.48 -5.14
N THR A 616 27.63 -34.02 -5.59
CA THR A 616 27.95 -34.11 -7.02
C THR A 616 26.99 -35.05 -7.75
N ASP A 617 26.91 -34.90 -9.06
CA ASP A 617 26.47 -36.01 -9.92
C ASP A 617 27.53 -37.13 -9.88
N PRO A 618 27.21 -38.35 -10.35
CA PRO A 618 28.19 -39.45 -10.40
C PRO A 618 29.50 -39.04 -11.08
N GLU A 619 30.60 -39.00 -10.32
CA GLU A 619 31.91 -38.61 -10.81
C GLU A 619 32.51 -39.74 -11.68
N PRO A 620 32.73 -39.53 -12.99
CA PRO A 620 33.06 -40.61 -13.92
C PRO A 620 34.36 -41.33 -13.62
N PHE A 621 35.33 -40.60 -13.08
CA PHE A 621 36.67 -41.11 -12.78
C PHE A 621 36.82 -41.56 -11.32
N MET A 622 35.77 -41.43 -10.50
CA MET A 622 35.72 -41.86 -9.09
C MET A 622 34.80 -43.09 -8.91
N GLY A 623 34.71 -43.94 -9.92
CA GLY A 623 33.84 -45.13 -9.91
C GLY A 623 32.34 -44.82 -9.92
N GLY A 624 31.93 -43.64 -10.40
CA GLY A 624 30.53 -43.21 -10.41
C GLY A 624 29.97 -42.84 -9.03
N ARG A 625 30.82 -42.65 -8.02
CA ARG A 625 30.36 -42.20 -6.71
C ARG A 625 29.91 -40.74 -6.75
N LYS A 626 29.05 -40.39 -5.81
CA LYS A 626 28.72 -39.01 -5.51
C LYS A 626 29.53 -38.51 -4.33
N VAL A 627 30.03 -37.29 -4.41
CA VAL A 627 30.84 -36.65 -3.36
C VAL A 627 30.00 -35.60 -2.65
N PHE A 628 29.99 -35.64 -1.33
CA PHE A 628 29.22 -34.71 -0.50
C PHE A 628 29.97 -33.39 -0.31
N HIS A 629 29.31 -32.26 -0.55
CA HIS A 629 29.87 -30.92 -0.38
C HIS A 629 29.06 -30.09 0.63
N ALA A 630 29.55 -30.03 1.86
CA ALA A 630 28.97 -29.19 2.91
C ALA A 630 29.23 -27.71 2.65
N ARG A 631 28.19 -26.86 2.62
CA ARG A 631 28.28 -25.39 2.45
C ARG A 631 27.38 -24.68 3.46
N GLY A 632 27.89 -23.64 4.11
CA GLY A 632 27.15 -22.95 5.17
C GLY A 632 25.87 -22.26 4.67
N LYS A 633 24.73 -22.66 5.22
CA LYS A 633 23.40 -22.04 5.10
C LYS A 633 23.00 -21.42 6.44
N VAL A 634 23.76 -20.40 6.85
CA VAL A 634 23.61 -19.64 8.08
C VAL A 634 24.34 -18.32 7.90
N LEU A 635 23.99 -17.28 8.65
CA LEU A 635 24.74 -16.02 8.64
C LEU A 635 26.24 -16.27 8.94
N GLY A 636 27.12 -15.70 8.13
CA GLY A 636 28.57 -16.00 8.11
C GLY A 636 28.95 -17.15 7.18
N GLY A 637 27.98 -17.87 6.61
CA GLY A 637 28.17 -18.91 5.61
C GLY A 637 29.10 -20.01 6.10
N SER A 638 29.98 -20.49 5.22
CA SER A 638 30.92 -21.57 5.57
C SER A 638 31.88 -21.20 6.70
N SER A 639 32.20 -19.92 6.95
CA SER A 639 33.04 -19.53 8.10
C SER A 639 32.40 -19.87 9.47
N SER A 640 31.08 -20.02 9.50
CA SER A 640 30.33 -20.44 10.70
C SER A 640 30.34 -21.96 10.92
N ILE A 641 30.80 -22.75 9.94
CA ILE A 641 30.77 -24.23 9.99
C ILE A 641 32.05 -24.94 9.51
N ASN A 642 33.11 -24.21 9.15
CA ASN A 642 34.37 -24.78 8.62
C ASN A 642 35.34 -25.27 9.71
N GLY A 643 36.48 -25.86 9.32
CA GLY A 643 37.56 -26.28 10.24
C GLY A 643 38.32 -25.16 10.95
N MET A 644 38.02 -23.89 10.66
CA MET A 644 38.68 -22.67 11.21
C MET A 644 40.17 -22.54 10.91
N ILE A 645 40.74 -23.38 10.05
CA ILE A 645 42.13 -23.28 9.59
C ILE A 645 42.27 -22.03 8.73
N PHE A 646 43.30 -21.24 8.99
CA PHE A 646 43.54 -19.99 8.27
C PHE A 646 44.81 -20.09 7.44
N GLN A 647 44.62 -20.13 6.12
CA GLN A 647 45.68 -20.12 5.11
C GLN A 647 45.35 -19.08 4.05
N ARG A 648 46.38 -18.40 3.53
CA ARG A 648 46.29 -17.36 2.51
C ARG A 648 46.62 -17.85 1.10
N GLY A 649 47.07 -19.09 0.91
CA GLY A 649 47.66 -19.51 -0.36
C GLY A 649 49.12 -19.10 -0.51
N ASN A 650 49.78 -19.56 -1.57
CA ASN A 650 51.13 -19.16 -1.91
C ASN A 650 51.14 -17.79 -2.59
N PRO A 651 52.12 -16.91 -2.34
CA PRO A 651 52.31 -15.70 -3.15
C PRO A 651 52.31 -15.97 -4.67
N MET A 652 52.89 -17.08 -5.12
CA MET A 652 52.93 -17.48 -6.54
C MET A 652 51.55 -17.83 -7.13
N ASP A 653 50.53 -18.11 -6.31
CA ASP A 653 49.15 -18.25 -6.82
C ASP A 653 48.65 -16.92 -7.41
N TYR A 654 48.97 -15.82 -6.74
CA TYR A 654 48.57 -14.47 -7.13
C TYR A 654 49.40 -13.96 -8.30
N GLU A 655 50.70 -14.29 -8.35
CA GLU A 655 51.52 -14.06 -9.54
C GLU A 655 50.95 -14.80 -10.76
N ARG A 656 50.48 -16.04 -10.56
CA ARG A 656 49.79 -16.80 -11.61
C ARG A 656 48.50 -16.11 -12.03
N TRP A 657 47.69 -15.60 -11.10
CA TRP A 657 46.49 -14.84 -11.44
C TRP A 657 46.83 -13.59 -12.26
N ALA A 658 47.83 -12.82 -11.85
CA ALA A 658 48.24 -11.59 -12.52
C ALA A 658 48.88 -11.81 -13.90
N SER A 659 49.36 -13.02 -14.17
CA SER A 659 49.90 -13.39 -15.49
C SER A 659 48.83 -13.49 -16.60
N ASP A 660 47.55 -13.63 -16.23
CA ASP A 660 46.44 -13.59 -17.17
C ASP A 660 46.21 -12.14 -17.65
N PRO A 661 45.91 -11.88 -18.94
CA PRO A 661 45.64 -10.54 -19.44
C PRO A 661 44.52 -9.82 -18.67
N GLY A 662 44.73 -8.56 -18.26
CA GLY A 662 43.73 -7.78 -17.52
C GLY A 662 43.65 -8.08 -16.02
N MET A 663 44.50 -8.99 -15.52
CA MET A 663 44.57 -9.38 -14.10
C MET A 663 45.74 -8.74 -13.35
N GLU A 664 46.47 -7.80 -13.95
CA GLU A 664 47.79 -7.35 -13.50
C GLU A 664 47.80 -6.78 -12.07
N THR A 665 46.66 -6.24 -11.61
CA THR A 665 46.53 -5.71 -10.24
C THR A 665 46.15 -6.76 -9.19
N TRP A 666 46.13 -8.05 -9.54
CA TRP A 666 45.81 -9.16 -8.64
C TRP A 666 47.02 -10.01 -8.25
N ASP A 667 48.23 -9.48 -8.44
CA ASP A 667 49.49 -10.07 -7.95
C ASP A 667 49.56 -10.07 -6.40
N TYR A 668 50.61 -10.66 -5.84
CA TYR A 668 50.74 -10.72 -4.39
C TYR A 668 50.88 -9.34 -3.76
N ALA A 669 51.62 -8.42 -4.38
CA ALA A 669 51.86 -7.07 -3.88
C ALA A 669 50.55 -6.28 -3.74
N HIS A 670 49.62 -6.42 -4.67
CA HIS A 670 48.31 -5.79 -4.62
C HIS A 670 47.31 -6.51 -3.70
N CYS A 671 47.45 -7.83 -3.49
CA CYS A 671 46.58 -8.60 -2.60
C CYS A 671 46.98 -8.48 -1.12
N LEU A 672 48.28 -8.37 -0.83
CA LEU A 672 48.83 -8.35 0.54
C LEU A 672 48.24 -7.25 1.45
N PRO A 673 48.07 -5.98 1.02
CA PRO A 673 47.46 -4.95 1.84
C PRO A 673 46.05 -5.32 2.33
N TYR A 674 45.28 -6.04 1.51
CA TYR A 674 43.95 -6.49 1.83
C TYR A 674 43.95 -7.69 2.79
N PHE A 675 44.89 -8.62 2.63
CA PHE A 675 45.17 -9.65 3.64
C PHE A 675 45.51 -9.03 5.01
N LYS A 676 46.37 -8.01 5.05
CA LYS A 676 46.72 -7.32 6.30
C LYS A 676 45.54 -6.54 6.88
N ARG A 677 44.70 -5.92 6.04
CA ARG A 677 43.53 -5.14 6.48
C ARG A 677 42.47 -6.00 7.16
N MET A 678 42.25 -7.23 6.70
CA MET A 678 41.18 -8.08 7.22
C MET A 678 41.52 -8.76 8.54
N GLU A 679 42.80 -8.96 8.85
CA GLU A 679 43.21 -9.81 9.97
C GLU A 679 43.90 -9.11 11.15
N ALA A 680 43.81 -9.74 12.31
CA ALA A 680 44.59 -9.45 13.50
C ALA A 680 45.12 -10.76 14.09
N LEU A 681 46.41 -11.05 13.86
CA LEU A 681 47.09 -12.25 14.37
C LEU A 681 47.51 -12.08 15.84
N HIS A 682 47.19 -13.10 16.64
CA HIS A 682 47.57 -13.25 18.04
C HIS A 682 48.47 -14.48 18.20
N LEU A 683 49.67 -14.30 18.75
CA LEU A 683 50.60 -15.38 19.05
C LEU A 683 50.17 -16.12 20.35
N PRO A 684 50.73 -17.32 20.63
CA PRO A 684 50.30 -18.13 21.79
C PRO A 684 50.47 -17.46 23.16
N ASP A 685 51.34 -16.46 23.26
CA ASP A 685 51.56 -15.63 24.46
C ASP A 685 50.61 -14.42 24.56
N GLY A 686 49.75 -14.23 23.56
CA GLY A 686 48.79 -13.12 23.46
C GLY A 686 49.35 -11.84 22.84
N SER A 687 50.62 -11.83 22.41
CA SER A 687 51.19 -10.70 21.68
C SER A 687 50.66 -10.63 20.24
N SER A 688 50.80 -9.46 19.60
CA SER A 688 50.45 -9.31 18.19
C SER A 688 51.51 -9.98 17.32
N GLY A 689 51.07 -10.80 16.37
CA GLY A 689 51.94 -11.39 15.35
C GLY A 689 52.05 -10.54 14.08
N ALA A 690 51.76 -9.24 14.13
CA ALA A 690 51.84 -8.37 12.96
C ALA A 690 53.29 -8.11 12.56
N ASP A 691 53.57 -8.19 11.26
CA ASP A 691 54.88 -7.95 10.66
C ASP A 691 54.73 -7.39 9.22
N ASP A 692 55.76 -7.49 8.39
CA ASP A 692 55.72 -7.03 7.00
C ASP A 692 54.67 -7.79 6.17
N TRP A 693 54.37 -9.04 6.50
CA TRP A 693 53.39 -9.90 5.82
C TRP A 693 52.03 -9.98 6.55
N ARG A 694 51.98 -9.88 7.88
CA ARG A 694 50.81 -10.17 8.73
C ARG A 694 50.10 -8.92 9.25
N GLY A 695 48.78 -9.02 9.42
CA GLY A 695 47.92 -7.93 9.92
C GLY A 695 47.75 -7.95 11.44
N GLY A 696 47.64 -6.76 12.05
CA GLY A 696 47.50 -6.60 13.51
C GLY A 696 46.19 -5.99 14.01
N ALA A 697 45.37 -5.42 13.12
CA ALA A 697 44.26 -4.55 13.51
C ALA A 697 42.93 -4.85 12.78
N GLY A 698 42.90 -5.87 11.93
CA GLY A 698 41.71 -6.25 11.18
C GLY A 698 40.61 -6.91 12.04
N PRO A 699 39.37 -6.95 11.54
CA PRO A 699 38.23 -7.50 12.28
C PRO A 699 38.26 -9.02 12.46
N LEU A 700 38.99 -9.76 11.60
CA LEU A 700 39.20 -11.20 11.76
C LEU A 700 40.32 -11.47 12.75
N HIS A 701 39.95 -11.88 13.96
CA HIS A 701 40.91 -12.36 14.94
C HIS A 701 41.37 -13.77 14.58
N ILE A 702 42.69 -13.97 14.63
CA ILE A 702 43.38 -15.21 14.31
C ILE A 702 44.32 -15.56 15.46
N GLU A 703 44.31 -16.81 15.90
CA GLU A 703 45.19 -17.32 16.96
C GLU A 703 46.14 -18.35 16.35
N ARG A 704 47.45 -18.24 16.60
CA ARG A 704 48.41 -19.30 16.23
C ARG A 704 48.24 -20.49 17.18
N GLY A 705 48.01 -21.68 16.63
CA GLY A 705 47.85 -22.92 17.39
C GLY A 705 49.04 -23.17 18.31
N LYS A 706 48.77 -23.76 19.49
CA LYS A 706 49.83 -24.07 20.44
C LYS A 706 50.57 -25.36 20.09
N ALA A 707 49.87 -26.34 19.52
CA ALA A 707 50.39 -27.64 19.14
C ALA A 707 51.11 -28.37 20.31
N GLU A 708 50.49 -28.37 21.49
CA GLU A 708 51.09 -28.92 22.74
C GLU A 708 51.07 -30.47 22.80
N ASN A 709 50.43 -31.16 21.85
CA ASN A 709 50.38 -32.62 21.83
C ASN A 709 51.74 -33.18 21.33
N PRO A 710 52.35 -34.18 22.00
CA PRO A 710 53.64 -34.75 21.59
C PRO A 710 53.68 -35.28 20.15
N LEU A 711 52.53 -35.67 19.58
CA LEU A 711 52.43 -36.11 18.20
C LEU A 711 52.73 -34.98 17.19
N PHE A 712 52.54 -33.70 17.55
CA PHE A 712 52.95 -32.59 16.70
C PHE A 712 54.47 -32.42 16.68
N ASP A 713 55.13 -32.55 17.83
CA ASP A 713 56.59 -32.50 17.91
C ASP A 713 57.22 -33.64 17.08
N ALA A 714 56.67 -34.86 17.20
CA ALA A 714 57.06 -36.00 16.37
C ALA A 714 56.84 -35.73 14.87
N PHE A 715 55.70 -35.12 14.50
CA PHE A 715 55.40 -34.77 13.12
C PHE A 715 56.38 -33.76 12.53
N PHE A 716 56.70 -32.69 13.26
CA PHE A 716 57.65 -31.68 12.79
C PHE A 716 59.08 -32.23 12.69
N ALA A 717 59.52 -33.03 13.67
CA ALA A 717 60.81 -33.71 13.60
C ALA A 717 60.88 -34.69 12.42
N ALA A 718 59.81 -35.46 12.19
CA ALA A 718 59.71 -36.39 11.07
C ALA A 718 59.78 -35.69 9.72
N ALA A 719 59.14 -34.53 9.57
CA ALA A 719 59.23 -33.73 8.36
C ALA A 719 60.67 -33.24 8.09
N GLN A 720 61.40 -32.82 9.13
CA GLN A 720 62.81 -32.45 9.01
C GLN A 720 63.70 -33.64 8.64
N GLU A 721 63.46 -34.81 9.26
CA GLU A 721 64.16 -36.06 8.94
C GLU A 721 63.90 -36.53 7.50
N ALA A 722 62.74 -36.17 6.93
CA ALA A 722 62.38 -36.40 5.53
C ALA A 722 62.96 -35.35 4.56
N GLY A 723 63.66 -34.33 5.08
CA GLY A 723 64.31 -33.29 4.27
C GLY A 723 63.47 -32.04 4.03
N TYR A 724 62.30 -31.91 4.66
CA TYR A 724 61.45 -30.72 4.54
C TYR A 724 61.76 -29.71 5.67
N PRO A 725 61.93 -28.41 5.36
CA PRO A 725 62.27 -27.43 6.38
C PRO A 725 61.08 -27.10 7.28
N LEU A 726 61.35 -26.60 8.49
CA LEU A 726 60.32 -25.92 9.29
C LEU A 726 60.22 -24.46 8.88
N THR A 727 59.00 -23.92 8.83
CA THR A 727 58.76 -22.49 8.62
C THR A 727 58.13 -21.88 9.87
N ASP A 728 58.43 -20.61 10.15
CA ASP A 728 57.85 -19.90 11.30
C ASP A 728 56.38 -19.56 11.04
N ASP A 729 56.03 -19.36 9.77
CA ASP A 729 54.71 -18.92 9.34
C ASP A 729 54.44 -19.30 7.88
N VAL A 730 53.51 -20.24 7.67
CA VAL A 730 53.07 -20.66 6.34
C VAL A 730 52.31 -19.57 5.57
N ASN A 731 51.91 -18.48 6.23
CA ASN A 731 51.26 -17.30 5.64
C ASN A 731 52.20 -16.08 5.53
N GLY A 732 53.46 -16.25 5.95
CA GLY A 732 54.50 -15.21 5.95
C GLY A 732 55.46 -15.34 4.77
N TYR A 733 56.75 -15.08 5.01
CA TYR A 733 57.79 -15.08 3.98
C TYR A 733 57.90 -16.37 3.14
N ARG A 734 57.76 -17.55 3.78
CA ARG A 734 57.91 -18.85 3.12
C ARG A 734 56.79 -19.81 3.52
N GLN A 735 55.92 -20.14 2.57
CA GLN A 735 54.89 -21.17 2.75
C GLN A 735 55.48 -22.59 2.78
N GLU A 736 56.48 -22.88 1.94
CA GLU A 736 57.12 -24.20 1.89
C GLU A 736 57.74 -24.57 3.25
N GLY A 737 57.33 -25.72 3.77
CA GLY A 737 57.76 -26.25 5.06
C GLY A 737 56.59 -26.54 6.01
N PHE A 738 56.95 -26.98 7.22
CA PHE A 738 55.99 -27.40 8.25
C PHE A 738 56.00 -26.44 9.43
N ALA A 739 54.80 -26.14 9.95
CA ALA A 739 54.60 -25.15 11.01
C ALA A 739 53.33 -25.40 11.84
N ARG A 740 53.22 -24.65 12.93
CA ARG A 740 51.96 -24.47 13.66
C ARG A 740 50.99 -23.68 12.81
N PHE A 741 49.73 -24.11 12.76
CA PHE A 741 48.71 -23.48 11.94
C PHE A 741 47.95 -22.40 12.70
N ASP A 742 47.56 -21.39 11.94
CA ASP A 742 46.72 -20.31 12.41
C ASP A 742 45.24 -20.69 12.34
N ARG A 743 44.43 -20.19 13.27
CA ARG A 743 43.00 -20.49 13.34
C ARG A 743 42.12 -19.29 13.64
N ASN A 744 40.92 -19.25 13.06
CA ASN A 744 39.90 -18.24 13.38
C ASN A 744 39.18 -18.57 14.70
N VAL A 745 39.91 -18.49 15.79
CA VAL A 745 39.41 -18.65 17.16
C VAL A 745 39.76 -17.41 17.96
N LYS A 746 38.81 -16.92 18.77
CA LYS A 746 39.01 -15.81 19.70
C LYS A 746 38.42 -16.18 21.06
N HIS A 747 39.26 -16.16 22.09
CA HIS A 747 38.87 -16.53 23.47
C HIS A 747 38.14 -17.88 23.55
N GLY A 748 38.67 -18.90 22.86
CA GLY A 748 38.13 -20.25 22.85
C GLY A 748 36.79 -20.41 22.11
N ARG A 749 36.38 -19.43 21.30
CA ARG A 749 35.19 -19.49 20.44
C ARG A 749 35.58 -19.35 18.97
N ARG A 750 34.83 -20.01 18.09
CA ARG A 750 34.89 -19.76 16.64
C ARG A 750 34.66 -18.27 16.35
N TRP A 751 35.49 -17.69 15.49
CA TRP A 751 35.39 -16.30 15.07
C TRP A 751 35.02 -16.20 13.58
N SER A 752 33.73 -16.33 13.28
CA SER A 752 33.22 -16.30 11.90
C SER A 752 33.19 -14.90 11.28
N ALA A 753 33.05 -14.83 9.96
CA ALA A 753 32.92 -13.55 9.23
C ALA A 753 31.71 -12.73 9.70
N ALA A 754 30.59 -13.36 10.05
CA ALA A 754 29.43 -12.65 10.61
C ALA A 754 29.78 -11.95 11.94
N ARG A 755 30.58 -12.61 12.80
CA ARG A 755 31.04 -12.07 14.09
C ARG A 755 32.03 -10.93 13.92
N ALA A 756 32.91 -11.05 12.95
CA ALA A 756 33.91 -10.05 12.64
C ALA A 756 33.33 -8.81 11.93
N TYR A 757 32.46 -8.99 10.94
CA TYR A 757 32.04 -7.90 10.05
C TYR A 757 30.61 -7.41 10.27
N LEU A 758 29.63 -8.28 10.51
CA LEU A 758 28.22 -7.86 10.57
C LEU A 758 27.79 -7.48 11.98
N HIS A 759 28.00 -8.34 12.98
CA HIS A 759 27.53 -8.08 14.35
C HIS A 759 28.01 -6.75 14.94
N PRO A 760 29.24 -6.28 14.70
CA PRO A 760 29.68 -4.97 15.19
C PRO A 760 28.91 -3.79 14.60
N VAL A 761 28.30 -3.94 13.41
CA VAL A 761 27.72 -2.83 12.63
C VAL A 761 26.23 -3.00 12.30
N LYS A 762 25.61 -4.13 12.68
CA LYS A 762 24.18 -4.41 12.47
C LYS A 762 23.22 -3.36 13.04
N HIS A 763 23.69 -2.50 13.92
CA HIS A 763 22.92 -1.41 14.52
C HIS A 763 22.88 -0.15 13.64
N ARG A 764 23.65 -0.09 12.54
CA ARG A 764 23.64 1.03 11.60
C ARG A 764 22.26 1.18 10.93
N PRO A 765 21.69 2.40 10.86
CA PRO A 765 20.32 2.60 10.33
C PRO A 765 20.21 2.33 8.81
N ASN A 766 21.32 2.41 8.08
CA ASN A 766 21.41 2.18 6.64
C ASN A 766 21.75 0.72 6.28
N LEU A 767 21.89 -0.19 7.26
CA LEU A 767 22.14 -1.62 7.02
C LEU A 767 20.97 -2.47 7.50
N THR A 768 20.32 -3.17 6.57
CA THR A 768 19.28 -4.16 6.89
C THR A 768 19.79 -5.56 6.61
N VAL A 769 19.62 -6.49 7.56
CA VAL A 769 19.98 -7.91 7.39
C VAL A 769 18.73 -8.77 7.57
N GLU A 770 18.31 -9.47 6.51
CA GLU A 770 17.20 -10.42 6.55
C GLU A 770 17.71 -11.85 6.41
N THR A 771 17.50 -12.66 7.45
CA THR A 771 17.75 -14.10 7.46
C THR A 771 16.51 -14.89 7.08
N LEU A 772 16.68 -16.17 6.74
CA LEU A 772 15.64 -17.05 6.20
C LEU A 772 15.03 -16.50 4.91
N ALA A 773 15.80 -15.67 4.19
CA ALA A 773 15.40 -14.95 2.99
C ALA A 773 16.18 -15.52 1.79
N ARG A 774 15.52 -16.38 1.02
CA ARG A 774 16.12 -17.08 -0.10
C ARG A 774 15.78 -16.36 -1.40
N VAL A 775 16.80 -15.83 -2.07
CA VAL A 775 16.67 -15.22 -3.38
C VAL A 775 16.40 -16.31 -4.41
N GLU A 776 15.41 -16.08 -5.27
CA GLU A 776 14.98 -17.02 -6.31
C GLU A 776 15.42 -16.57 -7.71
N LYS A 777 15.54 -15.26 -7.93
CA LYS A 777 15.92 -14.67 -9.22
C LYS A 777 16.45 -13.24 -9.05
N VAL A 778 17.38 -12.83 -9.91
CA VAL A 778 17.72 -11.42 -10.17
C VAL A 778 16.76 -10.86 -11.22
N ASN A 779 16.19 -9.69 -10.93
CA ASN A 779 15.26 -9.01 -11.82
C ASN A 779 16.03 -8.08 -12.78
N LEU A 780 15.74 -8.21 -14.07
CA LEU A 780 16.47 -7.52 -15.14
C LEU A 780 15.47 -6.67 -15.97
N GLU A 781 15.84 -5.43 -16.24
CA GLU A 781 15.20 -4.55 -17.23
C GLU A 781 16.18 -4.39 -18.41
N GLY A 782 15.92 -5.09 -19.52
CA GLY A 782 16.93 -5.28 -20.56
C GLY A 782 18.11 -6.09 -20.02
N THR A 783 19.33 -5.54 -20.10
CA THR A 783 20.55 -6.12 -19.51
C THR A 783 20.94 -5.50 -18.16
N ARG A 784 20.11 -4.64 -17.57
CA ARG A 784 20.38 -4.02 -16.26
C ARG A 784 19.68 -4.76 -15.14
N ALA A 785 20.42 -5.19 -14.13
CA ALA A 785 19.86 -5.70 -12.89
C ALA A 785 19.25 -4.55 -12.07
N VAL A 786 17.98 -4.69 -11.70
CA VAL A 786 17.21 -3.65 -11.00
C VAL A 786 16.74 -4.08 -9.61
N GLY A 787 17.08 -5.30 -9.19
CA GLY A 787 16.62 -5.86 -7.92
C GLY A 787 16.59 -7.37 -7.91
N VAL A 788 15.95 -7.95 -6.90
CA VAL A 788 15.80 -9.40 -6.75
C VAL A 788 14.42 -9.80 -6.25
N ASP A 789 14.02 -11.01 -6.60
CA ASP A 789 12.87 -11.69 -6.02
C ASP A 789 13.34 -12.70 -4.97
N TYR A 790 12.71 -12.70 -3.79
CA TYR A 790 13.05 -13.59 -2.70
C TYR A 790 11.83 -14.07 -1.92
N VAL A 791 11.97 -15.23 -1.30
CA VAL A 791 10.97 -15.81 -0.39
C VAL A 791 11.56 -15.93 1.00
N ARG A 792 10.79 -15.47 1.99
CA ARG A 792 11.14 -15.64 3.40
C ARG A 792 10.31 -16.78 4.01
N THR A 793 10.93 -17.66 4.79
CA THR A 793 10.23 -18.82 5.38
C THR A 793 8.93 -18.39 6.10
N GLY A 794 7.80 -18.99 5.70
CA GLY A 794 6.47 -18.68 6.25
C GLY A 794 5.83 -17.38 5.74
N ARG A 795 6.38 -16.75 4.69
CA ARG A 795 5.85 -15.51 4.09
C ARG A 795 5.73 -15.61 2.57
N ALA A 796 4.90 -14.74 1.99
CA ALA A 796 4.75 -14.61 0.54
C ALA A 796 6.04 -14.15 -0.14
N ARG A 797 6.15 -14.42 -1.46
CA ARG A 797 7.22 -13.90 -2.34
C ARG A 797 7.25 -12.37 -2.28
N ARG A 798 8.46 -11.81 -2.27
CA ARG A 798 8.72 -10.37 -2.20
C ARG A 798 9.68 -9.98 -3.31
N THR A 799 9.57 -8.72 -3.73
CA THR A 799 10.46 -8.08 -4.69
C THR A 799 11.09 -6.85 -4.04
N VAL A 800 12.38 -6.62 -4.26
CA VAL A 800 13.11 -5.45 -3.78
C VAL A 800 13.88 -4.82 -4.94
N ARG A 801 13.88 -3.49 -5.07
CA ARG A 801 14.70 -2.79 -6.07
C ARG A 801 16.09 -2.52 -5.50
N ALA A 802 17.08 -2.54 -6.37
CA ALA A 802 18.47 -2.25 -6.04
C ALA A 802 19.05 -1.23 -7.05
N GLY A 803 19.89 -0.31 -6.59
CA GLY A 803 20.79 0.43 -7.48
C GLY A 803 21.79 -0.53 -8.13
N GLU A 804 22.39 -1.40 -7.32
CA GLU A 804 23.22 -2.53 -7.73
C GLU A 804 22.96 -3.80 -6.89
N VAL A 805 23.06 -4.97 -7.52
CA VAL A 805 22.97 -6.29 -6.87
C VAL A 805 24.36 -6.92 -6.79
N VAL A 806 24.76 -7.37 -5.61
CA VAL A 806 26.06 -8.04 -5.37
C VAL A 806 25.81 -9.48 -4.95
N LEU A 807 26.22 -10.44 -5.77
CA LEU A 807 26.09 -11.87 -5.51
C LEU A 807 27.27 -12.38 -4.68
N CYS A 808 26.96 -12.95 -3.52
CA CYS A 808 27.91 -13.55 -2.58
C CYS A 808 27.46 -14.96 -2.16
N GLY A 809 26.87 -15.71 -3.10
CA GLY A 809 26.31 -17.06 -2.88
C GLY A 809 27.35 -18.17 -2.82
N GLY A 810 28.59 -17.90 -3.21
CA GLY A 810 29.67 -18.87 -3.31
C GLY A 810 29.64 -19.66 -4.63
N ALA A 811 30.66 -20.50 -4.82
CA ALA A 811 30.93 -21.22 -6.08
C ALA A 811 29.84 -22.15 -6.60
N ILE A 812 28.78 -22.42 -5.84
CA ILE A 812 27.66 -23.28 -6.27
C ILE A 812 26.39 -22.46 -6.45
N ALA A 813 26.01 -21.64 -5.47
CA ALA A 813 24.74 -20.91 -5.52
C ALA A 813 24.77 -19.67 -6.43
N THR A 814 25.93 -19.00 -6.56
CA THR A 814 26.09 -17.85 -7.46
C THR A 814 25.86 -18.22 -8.92
N PRO A 815 26.56 -19.20 -9.52
CA PRO A 815 26.31 -19.58 -10.92
C PRO A 815 24.89 -20.11 -11.13
N GLN A 816 24.33 -20.85 -10.16
CA GLN A 816 22.94 -21.29 -10.22
C GLN A 816 21.98 -20.09 -10.32
N LEU A 817 22.16 -19.06 -9.49
CA LEU A 817 21.29 -17.89 -9.49
C LEU A 817 21.43 -17.06 -10.77
N LEU A 818 22.65 -16.91 -11.30
CA LEU A 818 22.87 -16.29 -12.61
C LEU A 818 22.11 -17.04 -13.71
N GLN A 819 22.26 -18.37 -13.77
CA GLN A 819 21.56 -19.22 -14.73
C GLN A 819 20.03 -19.11 -14.59
N LEU A 820 19.48 -19.20 -13.38
CA LEU A 820 18.03 -19.01 -13.12
C LEU A 820 17.52 -17.61 -13.50
N SER A 821 18.40 -16.63 -13.57
CA SER A 821 18.08 -15.25 -13.95
C SER A 821 18.18 -15.00 -15.45
N GLY A 822 18.56 -16.01 -16.25
CA GLY A 822 18.70 -15.90 -17.71
C GLY A 822 20.09 -15.45 -18.15
N ILE A 823 21.11 -15.53 -17.28
CA ILE A 823 22.50 -15.18 -17.57
C ILE A 823 23.32 -16.47 -17.56
N GLY A 824 23.82 -16.89 -18.72
CA GLY A 824 24.57 -18.14 -18.84
C GLY A 824 24.64 -18.67 -20.28
N ASP A 825 25.04 -19.94 -20.43
CA ASP A 825 25.03 -20.60 -21.73
C ASP A 825 23.61 -20.68 -22.33
N ARG A 826 23.47 -20.30 -23.61
CA ARG A 826 22.17 -20.24 -24.29
C ARG A 826 21.51 -21.62 -24.33
N SER A 827 22.28 -22.64 -24.70
CA SER A 827 21.74 -23.99 -24.91
C SER A 827 21.27 -24.62 -23.59
N LEU A 828 21.96 -24.33 -22.49
CA LEU A 828 21.57 -24.74 -21.15
C LEU A 828 20.28 -24.06 -20.69
N LEU A 829 20.16 -22.75 -20.90
CA LEU A 829 18.99 -21.98 -20.47
C LEU A 829 17.73 -22.39 -21.26
N GLU A 830 17.86 -22.57 -22.57
CA GLU A 830 16.78 -23.06 -23.44
C GLU A 830 16.31 -24.46 -23.04
N ARG A 831 17.23 -25.35 -22.65
CA ARG A 831 16.89 -26.72 -22.17
C ARG A 831 15.92 -26.73 -20.99
N TYR A 832 15.99 -25.73 -20.12
CA TYR A 832 15.16 -25.63 -18.91
C TYR A 832 14.13 -24.52 -18.99
N ASP A 833 13.79 -24.04 -20.20
CA ASP A 833 12.80 -22.97 -20.43
C ASP A 833 13.08 -21.69 -19.64
N VAL A 834 14.36 -21.37 -19.38
CA VAL A 834 14.74 -20.09 -18.77
C VAL A 834 14.95 -19.08 -19.89
N PRO A 835 14.21 -17.96 -19.92
CA PRO A 835 14.40 -16.93 -20.93
C PRO A 835 15.84 -16.39 -20.90
N LEU A 836 16.51 -16.44 -22.05
CA LEU A 836 17.84 -15.87 -22.19
C LEU A 836 17.78 -14.34 -22.09
N VAL A 837 18.54 -13.78 -21.17
CA VAL A 837 18.78 -12.33 -21.06
C VAL A 837 20.16 -11.99 -21.61
N HIS A 838 21.20 -12.71 -21.17
CA HIS A 838 22.56 -12.51 -21.65
C HIS A 838 23.28 -13.84 -21.81
N HIS A 839 23.87 -14.06 -22.98
CA HIS A 839 24.67 -15.25 -23.24
C HIS A 839 26.07 -15.07 -22.66
N LEU A 840 26.38 -15.84 -21.63
CA LEU A 840 27.66 -15.80 -20.92
C LEU A 840 28.07 -17.25 -20.58
N PRO A 841 28.68 -17.99 -21.52
CA PRO A 841 28.87 -19.43 -21.41
C PRO A 841 29.82 -19.84 -20.27
N GLY A 842 30.68 -18.95 -19.79
CA GLY A 842 31.53 -19.19 -18.63
C GLY A 842 30.78 -19.37 -17.29
N VAL A 843 29.51 -18.96 -17.19
CA VAL A 843 28.74 -19.04 -15.94
C VAL A 843 28.52 -20.49 -15.52
N GLY A 844 29.15 -20.88 -14.41
CA GLY A 844 29.09 -22.22 -13.85
C GLY A 844 30.18 -23.15 -14.35
N GLU A 845 31.03 -22.74 -15.28
CA GLU A 845 32.14 -23.56 -15.79
C GLU A 845 33.41 -23.34 -14.94
N ASN A 846 34.52 -24.00 -15.25
CA ASN A 846 35.81 -23.85 -14.53
C ASN A 846 35.76 -24.23 -13.04
N LEU A 847 34.79 -25.03 -12.59
CA LEU A 847 34.66 -25.45 -11.19
C LEU A 847 35.92 -26.22 -10.76
N GLN A 848 36.51 -25.79 -9.65
CA GLN A 848 37.71 -26.40 -9.05
C GLN A 848 37.49 -26.62 -7.56
N ASP A 849 38.13 -27.64 -7.00
CA ASP A 849 38.14 -27.96 -5.57
C ASP A 849 39.42 -28.70 -5.20
N HIS A 850 39.75 -28.70 -3.91
CA HIS A 850 40.80 -29.53 -3.36
C HIS A 850 40.21 -30.84 -2.85
N LEU A 851 40.67 -31.95 -3.41
CA LEU A 851 40.37 -33.29 -2.94
C LEU A 851 41.44 -33.70 -1.91
N GLU A 852 41.05 -34.41 -0.86
CA GLU A 852 41.92 -34.86 0.23
C GLU A 852 41.71 -36.35 0.56
N VAL A 853 42.75 -37.00 1.06
CA VAL A 853 42.68 -38.35 1.62
C VAL A 853 43.22 -38.38 3.04
N TYR A 854 42.82 -39.39 3.79
CA TYR A 854 43.22 -39.56 5.19
C TYR A 854 44.19 -40.73 5.32
N ILE A 855 45.46 -40.41 5.51
CA ILE A 855 46.46 -41.43 5.86
C ILE A 855 46.45 -41.58 7.38
N GLN A 856 46.00 -42.74 7.83
CA GLN A 856 45.66 -43.01 9.22
C GLN A 856 46.57 -44.06 9.80
N HIS A 857 47.07 -43.82 11.00
CA HIS A 857 47.91 -44.76 11.75
C HIS A 857 47.31 -45.05 13.12
N ALA A 858 47.46 -46.29 13.57
CA ALA A 858 47.24 -46.62 14.97
C ALA A 858 48.38 -46.03 15.81
N ALA A 859 48.09 -45.68 17.07
CA ALA A 859 49.11 -45.21 18.00
C ALA A 859 49.36 -46.24 19.10
N THR A 860 50.62 -46.57 19.35
CA THR A 860 51.03 -47.49 20.43
C THR A 860 50.84 -46.88 21.82
N GLN A 861 50.94 -45.55 21.92
CA GLN A 861 50.81 -44.79 23.17
C GLN A 861 49.46 -44.05 23.30
N PRO A 862 48.94 -43.86 24.53
CA PRO A 862 47.65 -43.23 24.77
C PRO A 862 47.69 -41.69 24.71
N VAL A 863 48.40 -41.11 23.75
CA VAL A 863 48.65 -39.66 23.63
C VAL A 863 47.68 -38.93 22.69
N SER A 864 46.86 -39.67 21.93
CA SER A 864 45.85 -39.08 21.05
C SER A 864 44.67 -38.48 21.82
N ILE A 865 43.93 -37.56 21.19
CA ILE A 865 42.74 -36.91 21.79
C ILE A 865 41.47 -37.80 21.75
N ALA A 866 41.58 -39.04 21.28
CA ALA A 866 40.46 -40.00 21.16
C ALA A 866 39.61 -40.19 22.44
N PRO A 867 40.17 -40.16 23.67
CA PRO A 867 39.39 -40.17 24.91
C PRO A 867 38.26 -39.14 24.98
N GLY A 868 38.46 -37.95 24.41
CA GLY A 868 37.50 -36.85 24.43
C GLY A 868 36.25 -37.07 23.58
N LEU A 869 36.27 -38.04 22.65
CA LEU A 869 35.12 -38.39 21.82
C LEU A 869 34.09 -39.27 22.54
N ARG A 870 34.43 -39.82 23.72
CA ARG A 870 33.53 -40.69 24.48
C ARG A 870 32.32 -39.90 24.96
N TYR A 871 31.11 -40.44 24.76
CA TYR A 871 29.86 -39.75 25.10
C TYR A 871 29.81 -39.25 26.56
N ARG A 872 30.37 -40.03 27.49
CA ARG A 872 30.49 -39.67 28.92
C ARG A 872 31.37 -38.45 29.22
N GLU A 873 32.33 -38.11 28.35
CA GLU A 873 33.22 -36.95 28.53
C GLU A 873 32.62 -35.65 27.97
N ARG A 874 31.60 -35.74 27.11
CA ARG A 874 30.95 -34.57 26.48
C ARG A 874 30.43 -33.52 27.47
N PRO A 875 29.75 -33.87 28.58
CA PRO A 875 29.30 -32.88 29.56
C PRO A 875 30.45 -32.09 30.19
N LYS A 876 31.58 -32.76 30.48
CA LYS A 876 32.79 -32.12 31.03
C LYS A 876 33.42 -31.16 30.02
N VAL A 877 33.57 -31.58 28.77
CA VAL A 877 34.07 -30.74 27.67
C VAL A 877 33.17 -29.52 27.47
N GLY A 878 31.85 -29.72 27.47
CA GLY A 878 30.86 -28.64 27.37
C GLY A 878 30.95 -27.66 28.55
N PHE A 879 31.07 -28.16 29.78
CA PHE A 879 31.22 -27.33 30.98
C PHE A 879 32.51 -26.48 30.95
N GLN A 880 33.65 -27.09 30.64
CA GLN A 880 34.93 -26.38 30.53
C GLN A 880 34.88 -25.28 29.46
N TRP A 881 34.30 -25.55 28.30
CA TRP A 881 34.16 -24.54 27.27
C TRP A 881 33.17 -23.43 27.65
N LEU A 882 31.99 -23.79 28.18
CA LEU A 882 30.92 -22.83 28.44
C LEU A 882 31.30 -21.82 29.52
N PHE A 883 31.92 -22.29 30.60
CA PHE A 883 32.23 -21.48 31.78
C PHE A 883 33.70 -21.02 31.86
N GLN A 884 34.65 -21.76 31.28
CA GLN A 884 36.08 -21.44 31.38
C GLN A 884 36.74 -21.08 30.03
N ARG A 885 36.07 -21.31 28.90
CA ARG A 885 36.61 -21.11 27.54
C ARG A 885 37.93 -21.85 27.28
N LYS A 886 38.07 -23.03 27.90
CA LYS A 886 39.29 -23.86 27.87
C LYS A 886 38.96 -25.32 27.56
N GLY A 887 40.01 -26.14 27.44
CA GLY A 887 39.91 -27.58 27.23
C GLY A 887 39.63 -27.97 25.78
N LEU A 888 39.35 -29.26 25.55
CA LEU A 888 39.18 -29.83 24.20
C LEU A 888 38.10 -29.12 23.38
N GLY A 889 37.09 -28.53 24.02
CA GLY A 889 36.03 -27.80 23.33
C GLY A 889 36.47 -26.48 22.71
N ALA A 890 37.58 -25.90 23.16
CA ALA A 890 38.06 -24.58 22.75
C ALA A 890 39.07 -24.61 21.58
N THR A 891 39.48 -25.79 21.14
CA THR A 891 40.40 -26.00 20.01
C THR A 891 39.69 -26.70 18.85
N ASN A 892 40.12 -26.43 17.62
CA ASN A 892 39.69 -27.11 16.41
C ASN A 892 40.53 -28.36 16.09
N HIS A 893 41.56 -28.65 16.90
CA HIS A 893 42.50 -29.78 16.79
C HIS A 893 43.44 -29.78 15.57
N PHE A 894 43.18 -28.96 14.55
CA PHE A 894 44.07 -28.68 13.43
C PHE A 894 45.13 -27.63 13.80
N GLU A 895 46.08 -28.00 14.67
CA GLU A 895 47.05 -27.04 15.25
C GLU A 895 48.41 -27.02 14.54
N GLY A 896 48.66 -27.94 13.60
CA GLY A 896 49.92 -28.05 12.88
C GLY A 896 49.79 -28.80 11.55
N GLY A 897 50.69 -28.51 10.63
CA GLY A 897 50.66 -29.04 9.27
C GLY A 897 51.84 -28.50 8.45
N GLY A 898 51.74 -28.56 7.13
CA GLY A 898 52.77 -28.01 6.25
C GLY A 898 52.40 -28.01 4.77
N PHE A 899 53.27 -27.41 3.98
CA PHE A 899 53.19 -27.40 2.53
C PHE A 899 54.50 -27.95 1.96
N ALA A 900 54.40 -28.89 1.03
CA ALA A 900 55.56 -29.53 0.42
C ALA A 900 55.41 -29.59 -1.10
N ARG A 901 56.55 -29.60 -1.78
CA ARG A 901 56.62 -29.99 -3.20
C ARG A 901 56.65 -31.51 -3.28
N SER A 902 55.87 -32.08 -4.20
CA SER A 902 55.82 -33.52 -4.46
C SER A 902 57.04 -34.01 -5.24
N ASN A 903 57.68 -33.11 -5.99
CA ASN A 903 58.90 -33.30 -6.79
C ASN A 903 59.60 -31.94 -7.02
N ASP A 904 60.78 -31.93 -7.65
CA ASP A 904 61.52 -30.69 -7.95
C ASP A 904 61.10 -30.00 -9.27
N ASP A 905 60.15 -30.59 -10.00
CA ASP A 905 59.65 -30.05 -11.27
C ASP A 905 58.61 -28.93 -11.07
N VAL A 906 57.98 -28.85 -9.90
CA VAL A 906 57.02 -27.79 -9.56
C VAL A 906 57.70 -26.54 -9.01
N ASP A 907 57.20 -25.37 -9.38
CA ASP A 907 57.79 -24.06 -9.03
C ASP A 907 57.61 -23.66 -7.56
N TYR A 908 56.54 -24.15 -6.92
CA TYR A 908 56.19 -23.91 -5.51
C TYR A 908 55.36 -25.09 -4.97
N PRO A 909 55.23 -25.26 -3.64
CA PRO A 909 54.58 -26.41 -3.00
C PRO A 909 53.24 -26.76 -3.63
N ASN A 910 52.97 -28.04 -3.90
CA ASN A 910 51.71 -28.51 -4.48
C ASN A 910 50.94 -29.46 -3.56
N LEU A 911 51.50 -29.82 -2.40
CA LEU A 911 50.88 -30.69 -1.42
C LEU A 911 50.61 -29.91 -0.13
N MET A 912 49.43 -30.10 0.45
CA MET A 912 49.09 -29.56 1.77
C MET A 912 48.85 -30.68 2.77
N PHE A 913 49.39 -30.51 3.98
CA PHE A 913 49.29 -31.45 5.09
C PHE A 913 48.53 -30.80 6.25
N HIS A 914 47.47 -31.46 6.73
CA HIS A 914 46.87 -31.17 8.02
C HIS A 914 47.08 -32.34 8.97
N PHE A 915 47.83 -32.13 10.06
CA PHE A 915 48.06 -33.18 11.05
C PHE A 915 47.00 -33.13 12.14
N LEU A 916 46.44 -34.29 12.50
CA LEU A 916 45.56 -34.43 13.65
C LEU A 916 46.11 -35.52 14.59
N PRO A 917 46.17 -35.25 15.91
CA PRO A 917 46.53 -36.25 16.93
C PRO A 917 45.34 -37.16 17.25
N ILE A 918 44.59 -37.58 16.22
CA ILE A 918 43.47 -38.51 16.26
C ILE A 918 43.25 -39.13 14.88
N ALA A 919 42.80 -40.39 14.83
CA ALA A 919 42.32 -41.03 13.62
C ALA A 919 40.78 -41.01 13.59
N ILE A 920 40.19 -40.18 12.73
CA ILE A 920 38.74 -39.96 12.60
C ILE A 920 38.38 -39.45 11.18
N ARG A 921 37.22 -39.84 10.64
CA ARG A 921 36.68 -39.25 9.40
C ARG A 921 35.93 -37.93 9.68
N TYR A 922 35.66 -37.14 8.64
CA TYR A 922 35.02 -35.82 8.78
C TYR A 922 33.60 -35.87 9.38
N ASP A 923 32.88 -36.96 9.14
CA ASP A 923 31.56 -37.23 9.74
C ASP A 923 31.62 -37.61 11.24
N GLY A 924 32.83 -37.71 11.81
CA GLY A 924 33.06 -38.08 13.19
C GLY A 924 33.13 -39.59 13.45
N SER A 925 33.13 -40.43 12.42
CA SER A 925 33.24 -41.89 12.55
C SER A 925 34.69 -42.35 12.77
N ALA A 926 34.85 -43.45 13.51
CA ALA A 926 36.16 -44.10 13.68
C ALA A 926 36.50 -44.91 12.42
N PRO A 927 37.78 -44.90 11.97
CA PRO A 927 38.16 -45.60 10.76
C PRO A 927 38.08 -47.12 10.88
N THR A 928 37.77 -47.76 9.76
CA THR A 928 37.73 -49.23 9.62
C THR A 928 39.10 -49.81 9.97
N GLY A 929 39.16 -50.70 10.96
CA GLY A 929 40.42 -51.32 11.42
C GLY A 929 40.95 -50.80 12.78
N LEU A 930 40.42 -49.68 13.29
CA LEU A 930 40.73 -49.18 14.65
C LEU A 930 39.54 -49.44 15.60
N PRO A 931 39.75 -49.98 16.82
CA PRO A 931 38.68 -50.11 17.82
C PRO A 931 38.05 -48.76 18.15
N LYS A 932 36.73 -48.72 18.40
CA LYS A 932 36.04 -47.48 18.80
C LYS A 932 36.68 -46.88 20.07
N GLY A 933 37.30 -45.72 19.93
CA GLY A 933 38.03 -45.03 21.01
C GLY A 933 39.50 -45.46 21.17
N GLY A 934 40.06 -46.19 20.20
CA GLY A 934 41.49 -46.49 20.11
C GLY A 934 42.33 -45.25 19.81
N HIS A 935 43.59 -45.28 20.21
CA HIS A 935 44.53 -44.19 19.95
C HIS A 935 45.12 -44.31 18.54
N GLY A 936 45.31 -43.17 17.88
CA GLY A 936 45.77 -43.06 16.50
C GLY A 936 46.03 -41.61 16.13
N TYR A 937 46.67 -41.40 14.99
CA TYR A 937 46.95 -40.10 14.39
C TYR A 937 46.74 -40.16 12.89
N GLN A 938 46.55 -39.01 12.25
CA GLN A 938 46.36 -38.96 10.81
C GLN A 938 46.89 -37.68 10.20
N VAL A 939 47.16 -37.76 8.90
CA VAL A 939 47.41 -36.62 8.03
C VAL A 939 46.27 -36.56 7.02
N HIS A 940 45.65 -35.39 6.89
CA HIS A 940 44.87 -35.06 5.70
C HIS A 940 45.84 -34.49 4.67
N ILE A 941 45.91 -35.12 3.52
CA ILE A 941 46.79 -34.70 2.43
C ILE A 941 46.03 -34.66 1.12
N GLY A 942 46.35 -33.68 0.29
CA GLY A 942 45.90 -33.63 -1.09
C GLY A 942 46.78 -32.75 -1.96
N PRO A 943 46.76 -32.96 -3.28
CA PRO A 943 47.25 -31.99 -4.24
C PRO A 943 46.41 -30.71 -4.20
N MET A 944 47.07 -29.56 -4.10
CA MET A 944 46.45 -28.24 -4.12
C MET A 944 46.44 -27.62 -5.52
N TYR A 945 47.27 -28.12 -6.45
CA TYR A 945 47.14 -27.77 -7.86
C TYR A 945 46.04 -28.61 -8.52
N ALA A 946 44.80 -28.15 -8.43
CA ALA A 946 43.73 -28.74 -9.22
C ALA A 946 43.82 -28.26 -10.68
N ASP A 947 44.32 -29.09 -11.60
CA ASP A 947 44.20 -28.88 -13.06
C ASP A 947 42.90 -29.46 -13.64
N THR A 948 42.12 -30.17 -12.82
CA THR A 948 40.77 -30.66 -13.16
C THR A 948 39.79 -29.49 -13.28
N ARG A 949 38.85 -29.62 -14.23
CA ARG A 949 37.88 -28.56 -14.56
C ARG A 949 36.48 -29.16 -14.63
N GLY A 950 35.62 -28.69 -13.75
CA GLY A 950 34.23 -29.10 -13.62
C GLY A 950 33.23 -28.03 -14.04
N TRP A 951 31.97 -28.26 -13.70
CA TRP A 951 30.87 -27.33 -13.94
C TRP A 951 29.75 -27.45 -12.88
N VAL A 952 28.95 -26.38 -12.77
CA VAL A 952 27.70 -26.27 -12.00
C VAL A 952 26.60 -25.77 -12.93
N ARG A 953 25.53 -26.54 -13.09
CA ARG A 953 24.44 -26.24 -14.03
C ARG A 953 23.08 -26.44 -13.39
N ILE A 954 22.14 -25.56 -13.69
CA ILE A 954 20.73 -25.74 -13.33
C ILE A 954 20.19 -27.05 -13.92
N ARG A 955 19.26 -27.67 -13.20
CA ARG A 955 18.49 -28.83 -13.68
C ARG A 955 16.97 -28.65 -13.54
N SER A 956 16.55 -27.47 -13.09
CA SER A 956 15.17 -27.08 -12.86
C SER A 956 15.09 -25.56 -12.77
N ARG A 957 13.92 -24.99 -13.08
CA ARG A 957 13.59 -23.57 -12.85
C ARG A 957 13.26 -23.28 -11.39
N ASP A 958 12.96 -24.31 -10.60
CA ASP A 958 12.75 -24.15 -9.17
C ASP A 958 14.09 -23.98 -8.46
N SER A 959 14.33 -22.77 -7.96
CA SER A 959 15.51 -22.43 -7.19
C SER A 959 15.74 -23.33 -5.97
N LYS A 960 14.73 -24.07 -5.48
CA LYS A 960 14.85 -25.00 -4.32
C LYS A 960 15.57 -26.28 -4.67
N VAL A 961 15.62 -26.62 -5.96
CA VAL A 961 16.32 -27.79 -6.45
C VAL A 961 17.81 -27.46 -6.51
N HIS A 962 18.63 -28.28 -5.87
CA HIS A 962 20.09 -28.14 -5.96
C HIS A 962 20.55 -28.28 -7.43
N PRO A 963 21.57 -27.52 -7.87
CA PRO A 963 22.09 -27.64 -9.21
C PRO A 963 22.73 -29.02 -9.42
N SER A 964 22.88 -29.39 -10.68
CA SER A 964 23.71 -30.49 -11.18
C SER A 964 25.17 -30.00 -11.13
N MET A 965 26.11 -30.83 -10.70
CA MET A 965 27.52 -30.43 -10.61
C MET A 965 28.46 -31.61 -10.74
N GLN A 966 29.62 -31.37 -11.35
CA GLN A 966 30.64 -32.37 -11.57
C GLN A 966 32.00 -31.68 -11.53
N PHE A 967 32.95 -32.23 -10.77
CA PHE A 967 34.30 -31.67 -10.61
C PHE A 967 35.31 -32.32 -11.56
N ASN A 968 35.04 -33.54 -12.03
CA ASN A 968 35.96 -34.32 -12.85
C ASN A 968 37.27 -34.63 -12.12
N TYR A 969 37.18 -34.96 -10.82
CA TYR A 969 38.34 -35.43 -10.04
C TYR A 969 39.03 -36.59 -10.76
N LEU A 970 40.37 -36.63 -10.73
CA LEU A 970 41.21 -37.65 -11.36
C LEU A 970 41.07 -37.76 -12.89
N SER A 971 40.50 -36.76 -13.56
CA SER A 971 40.33 -36.78 -15.02
C SER A 971 41.64 -36.53 -15.78
N THR A 972 42.57 -35.75 -15.22
CA THR A 972 43.83 -35.39 -15.86
C THR A 972 44.97 -36.35 -15.49
N PRO A 973 46.00 -36.50 -16.35
CA PRO A 973 47.20 -37.25 -15.99
C PRO A 973 47.98 -36.63 -14.82
N THR A 974 48.03 -35.30 -14.73
CA THR A 974 48.74 -34.58 -13.66
C THR A 974 48.12 -34.86 -12.30
N ASP A 975 46.79 -34.72 -12.16
CA ASP A 975 46.08 -34.98 -10.91
C ASP A 975 46.35 -36.41 -10.42
N ARG A 976 46.24 -37.41 -11.31
CA ARG A 976 46.57 -38.81 -10.98
C ARG A 976 48.03 -38.99 -10.55
N LYS A 977 48.99 -38.32 -11.22
CA LYS A 977 50.42 -38.39 -10.86
C LYS A 977 50.63 -37.81 -9.45
N GLU A 978 50.12 -36.61 -9.19
CA GLU A 978 50.30 -35.93 -7.92
C GLU A 978 49.67 -36.69 -6.75
N TRP A 979 48.56 -37.41 -6.97
CA TRP A 979 47.98 -38.27 -5.94
C TRP A 979 48.90 -39.41 -5.48
N VAL A 980 49.59 -40.06 -6.42
CA VAL A 980 50.57 -41.11 -6.10
C VAL A 980 51.74 -40.51 -5.33
N GLU A 981 52.25 -39.35 -5.77
CA GLU A 981 53.35 -38.66 -5.10
C GLU A 981 52.94 -38.20 -3.69
N ALA A 982 51.73 -37.65 -3.53
CA ALA A 982 51.20 -37.21 -2.24
C ALA A 982 51.22 -38.34 -1.21
N VAL A 983 50.65 -39.51 -1.56
CA VAL A 983 50.61 -40.67 -0.65
C VAL A 983 52.02 -41.14 -0.30
N ARG A 984 52.95 -41.12 -1.25
CA ARG A 984 54.36 -41.50 -1.02
C ARG A 984 55.07 -40.53 -0.08
N VAL A 985 54.93 -39.22 -0.29
CA VAL A 985 55.55 -38.20 0.57
C VAL A 985 55.02 -38.32 2.00
N ALA A 986 53.70 -38.48 2.16
CA ALA A 986 53.12 -38.63 3.49
C ALA A 986 53.56 -39.92 4.19
N ARG A 987 53.66 -41.05 3.47
CA ARG A 987 54.22 -42.29 4.03
C ARG A 987 55.68 -42.17 4.40
N ASP A 988 56.48 -41.46 3.60
CA ASP A 988 57.89 -41.21 3.91
C ASP A 988 58.03 -40.43 5.22
N ILE A 989 57.30 -39.31 5.36
CA ILE A 989 57.30 -38.50 6.59
C ILE A 989 56.83 -39.34 7.79
N LEU A 990 55.67 -39.99 7.71
CA LEU A 990 55.12 -40.75 8.83
C LEU A 990 55.93 -42.03 9.16
N GLY A 991 56.80 -42.47 8.25
CA GLY A 991 57.72 -43.59 8.42
C GLY A 991 59.07 -43.21 9.03
N ARG A 992 59.38 -41.92 9.22
CA ARG A 992 60.67 -41.48 9.78
C ARG A 992 60.84 -41.84 11.27
N PRO A 993 62.09 -42.00 11.74
CA PRO A 993 62.41 -42.39 13.12
C PRO A 993 61.70 -41.60 14.22
N ALA A 994 61.42 -40.31 14.02
CA ALA A 994 60.69 -39.49 14.98
C ALA A 994 59.30 -40.03 15.37
N PHE A 995 58.66 -40.86 14.55
CA PHE A 995 57.39 -41.52 14.86
C PHE A 995 57.52 -42.91 15.51
N ALA A 996 58.73 -43.47 15.63
CA ALA A 996 58.93 -44.88 16.03
C ALA A 996 58.24 -45.24 17.36
N ASP A 997 58.28 -44.33 18.35
CA ASP A 997 57.69 -44.55 19.68
C ASP A 997 56.16 -44.51 19.69
N TYR A 998 55.54 -43.96 18.64
CA TYR A 998 54.10 -43.77 18.51
C TYR A 998 53.46 -44.66 17.44
N ASN A 999 54.23 -45.13 16.46
CA ASN A 999 53.70 -45.80 15.27
C ASN A 999 53.17 -47.23 15.57
N GLY A 1000 51.85 -47.39 15.52
CA GLY A 1000 51.15 -48.67 15.65
C GLY A 1000 50.80 -49.34 14.31
N GLY A 1001 51.28 -48.80 13.19
CA GLY A 1001 51.01 -49.27 11.83
C GLY A 1001 49.97 -48.44 11.07
N GLU A 1002 50.14 -48.38 9.74
CA GLU A 1002 49.18 -47.74 8.83
C GLU A 1002 47.87 -48.55 8.75
N VAL A 1003 46.75 -47.86 8.93
CA VAL A 1003 45.39 -48.41 8.93
C VAL A 1003 44.67 -48.12 7.61
N SER A 1004 44.85 -46.92 7.05
CA SER A 1004 44.31 -46.51 5.75
C SER A 1004 45.36 -45.67 5.02
N PRO A 1005 45.69 -45.95 3.74
CA PRO A 1005 45.16 -47.00 2.87
C PRO A 1005 45.44 -48.44 3.32
N GLY A 1006 46.44 -48.63 4.17
CA GLY A 1006 46.86 -49.93 4.69
C GLY A 1006 48.08 -50.50 3.92
N PRO A 1007 48.81 -51.43 4.55
CA PRO A 1007 50.11 -51.88 4.03
C PRO A 1007 50.03 -52.66 2.70
N THR A 1008 48.84 -53.10 2.26
CA THR A 1008 48.66 -53.84 1.01
C THR A 1008 48.55 -52.96 -0.22
N VAL A 1009 48.35 -51.66 -0.08
CA VAL A 1009 48.21 -50.70 -1.19
C VAL A 1009 49.59 -50.11 -1.51
N GLN A 1010 50.25 -50.55 -2.58
CA GLN A 1010 51.67 -50.21 -2.84
C GLN A 1010 51.91 -49.63 -4.24
N SER A 1011 51.33 -50.21 -5.27
CA SER A 1011 51.50 -49.76 -6.66
C SER A 1011 50.71 -48.47 -6.93
N ASP A 1012 51.12 -47.74 -7.98
CA ASP A 1012 50.46 -46.49 -8.40
C ASP A 1012 48.96 -46.70 -8.65
N GLU A 1013 48.58 -47.80 -9.31
CA GLU A 1013 47.18 -48.11 -9.59
C GLU A 1013 46.39 -48.48 -8.32
N GLU A 1014 46.97 -49.25 -7.40
CA GLU A 1014 46.32 -49.56 -6.12
C GLU A 1014 46.09 -48.28 -5.29
N ILE A 1015 47.06 -47.36 -5.29
CA ILE A 1015 46.92 -46.05 -4.63
C ILE A 1015 45.78 -45.27 -5.29
N LEU A 1016 45.74 -45.19 -6.61
CA LEU A 1016 44.69 -44.48 -7.33
C LEU A 1016 43.30 -45.09 -7.11
N ASP A 1017 43.19 -46.41 -7.12
CA ASP A 1017 41.94 -47.12 -6.79
C ASP A 1017 41.46 -46.80 -5.38
N TRP A 1018 42.38 -46.72 -4.41
CA TRP A 1018 42.04 -46.28 -3.06
C TRP A 1018 41.60 -44.82 -3.01
N VAL A 1019 42.31 -43.89 -3.66
CA VAL A 1019 41.91 -42.48 -3.76
C VAL A 1019 40.49 -42.38 -4.35
N ARG A 1020 40.21 -43.15 -5.40
CA ARG A 1020 38.90 -43.18 -6.10
C ARG A 1020 37.83 -43.94 -5.33
N ALA A 1021 38.18 -44.70 -4.30
CA ALA A 1021 37.24 -45.26 -3.34
C ALA A 1021 36.99 -44.36 -2.12
N ASP A 1022 38.03 -43.71 -1.58
CA ASP A 1022 38.01 -43.12 -0.22
C ASP A 1022 38.24 -41.61 -0.14
N ALA A 1023 38.73 -40.95 -1.19
CA ALA A 1023 39.00 -39.51 -1.14
C ALA A 1023 37.75 -38.67 -0.88
N GLU A 1024 37.89 -37.66 -0.04
CA GLU A 1024 36.86 -36.70 0.33
C GLU A 1024 37.26 -35.29 -0.13
N THR A 1025 36.31 -34.36 -0.14
CA THR A 1025 36.59 -32.96 -0.50
C THR A 1025 37.11 -32.20 0.72
N ALA A 1026 38.14 -31.37 0.54
CA ALA A 1026 38.58 -30.39 1.53
C ALA A 1026 37.62 -29.18 1.60
N LEU A 1027 36.52 -29.23 0.83
CA LEU A 1027 35.40 -28.30 0.85
C LEU A 1027 35.78 -26.88 0.39
N HIS A 1028 36.58 -26.80 -0.68
CA HIS A 1028 37.09 -25.59 -1.33
C HIS A 1028 36.58 -25.35 -2.77
N PRO A 1029 35.28 -25.54 -3.09
CA PRO A 1029 34.77 -25.24 -4.42
C PRO A 1029 34.93 -23.76 -4.75
N SER A 1030 35.43 -23.47 -5.96
CA SER A 1030 35.76 -22.11 -6.44
C SER A 1030 35.63 -22.00 -7.96
N CYS A 1031 35.91 -20.80 -8.50
CA CYS A 1031 36.19 -20.51 -9.91
C CYS A 1031 35.00 -20.50 -10.91
N THR A 1032 33.77 -20.71 -10.46
CA THR A 1032 32.57 -20.84 -11.32
C THR A 1032 31.99 -19.56 -11.93
N ALA A 1033 32.57 -18.41 -11.62
CA ALA A 1033 32.25 -17.11 -12.19
C ALA A 1033 33.54 -16.31 -12.40
N LYS A 1034 34.56 -17.01 -12.93
CA LYS A 1034 35.95 -16.54 -13.14
C LYS A 1034 36.03 -15.07 -13.56
N MET A 1035 36.94 -14.34 -12.92
CA MET A 1035 37.32 -13.01 -13.35
C MET A 1035 38.32 -13.05 -14.52
N GLY A 1036 38.18 -12.10 -15.44
CA GLY A 1036 39.02 -12.00 -16.64
C GLY A 1036 38.53 -10.88 -17.58
N PRO A 1037 39.28 -10.60 -18.65
CA PRO A 1037 38.94 -9.53 -19.60
C PRO A 1037 37.72 -9.92 -20.43
N ALA A 1038 37.03 -8.92 -21.00
CA ALA A 1038 35.74 -9.13 -21.67
C ALA A 1038 35.83 -9.97 -22.97
N ASP A 1039 37.04 -10.14 -23.52
CA ASP A 1039 37.33 -10.97 -24.69
C ASP A 1039 37.68 -12.43 -24.35
N ASP A 1040 37.86 -12.77 -23.06
CA ASP A 1040 37.90 -14.16 -22.59
C ASP A 1040 36.48 -14.71 -22.50
N GLU A 1041 36.09 -15.60 -23.43
CA GLU A 1041 34.76 -16.22 -23.47
C GLU A 1041 34.40 -17.02 -22.19
N THR A 1042 35.41 -17.39 -21.39
CA THR A 1042 35.24 -18.09 -20.11
C THR A 1042 35.13 -17.14 -18.91
N ALA A 1043 35.43 -15.85 -19.09
CA ALA A 1043 35.33 -14.85 -18.04
C ALA A 1043 33.87 -14.42 -17.83
N VAL A 1044 33.47 -14.35 -16.56
CA VAL A 1044 32.13 -13.91 -16.14
C VAL A 1044 32.18 -12.54 -15.51
N THR A 1045 33.29 -12.23 -14.82
CA THR A 1045 33.41 -11.05 -13.97
C THR A 1045 34.57 -10.16 -14.43
N ASP A 1046 34.34 -8.86 -14.53
CA ASP A 1046 35.39 -7.87 -14.78
C ASP A 1046 36.28 -7.73 -13.53
N PRO A 1047 37.61 -7.95 -13.63
CA PRO A 1047 38.52 -7.91 -12.48
C PRO A 1047 38.74 -6.50 -11.89
N THR A 1048 38.39 -5.44 -12.62
CA THR A 1048 38.58 -4.05 -12.19
C THR A 1048 37.34 -3.45 -11.53
N THR A 1049 36.17 -4.00 -11.84
CA THR A 1049 34.88 -3.51 -11.30
C THR A 1049 34.10 -4.57 -10.54
N MET A 1050 34.44 -5.84 -10.66
CA MET A 1050 33.62 -6.97 -10.18
C MET A 1050 32.25 -7.07 -10.84
N ARG A 1051 31.99 -6.34 -11.94
CA ARG A 1051 30.73 -6.42 -12.69
C ARG A 1051 30.65 -7.69 -13.51
N VAL A 1052 29.44 -8.22 -13.65
CA VAL A 1052 29.18 -9.31 -14.59
C VAL A 1052 29.26 -8.75 -16.01
N HIS A 1053 30.04 -9.39 -16.88
CA HIS A 1053 30.18 -8.95 -18.26
C HIS A 1053 28.83 -8.90 -18.98
N GLY A 1054 28.57 -7.80 -19.67
CA GLY A 1054 27.33 -7.56 -20.42
C GLY A 1054 26.06 -7.34 -19.58
N VAL A 1055 26.17 -7.27 -18.24
CA VAL A 1055 25.01 -7.06 -17.33
C VAL A 1055 25.28 -5.90 -16.38
N GLU A 1056 24.59 -4.78 -16.59
CA GLU A 1056 24.74 -3.59 -15.77
C GLU A 1056 24.13 -3.77 -14.37
N GLY A 1057 24.70 -3.12 -13.35
CA GLY A 1057 24.16 -3.13 -11.99
C GLY A 1057 24.20 -4.49 -11.30
N LEU A 1058 24.96 -5.47 -11.84
CA LEU A 1058 25.16 -6.78 -11.25
C LEU A 1058 26.64 -7.06 -11.03
N ARG A 1059 26.99 -7.53 -9.84
CA ARG A 1059 28.36 -7.88 -9.46
C ARG A 1059 28.43 -9.24 -8.80
N VAL A 1060 29.59 -9.89 -8.87
CA VAL A 1060 29.87 -11.15 -8.16
C VAL A 1060 31.08 -10.96 -7.27
N VAL A 1061 30.95 -11.32 -6.00
CA VAL A 1061 32.02 -11.24 -5.02
C VAL A 1061 31.94 -12.43 -4.08
N ASP A 1062 32.59 -13.53 -4.45
CA ASP A 1062 32.83 -14.70 -3.61
C ASP A 1062 33.87 -15.62 -4.28
N ALA A 1063 34.12 -16.81 -3.72
CA ALA A 1063 35.08 -17.78 -4.24
C ALA A 1063 34.84 -18.22 -5.71
N SER A 1064 33.66 -17.98 -6.28
CA SER A 1064 33.39 -18.24 -7.69
C SER A 1064 34.25 -17.39 -8.63
N VAL A 1065 34.70 -16.20 -8.21
CA VAL A 1065 35.41 -15.29 -9.12
C VAL A 1065 36.87 -15.64 -9.35
N PHE A 1066 37.42 -16.60 -8.61
CA PHE A 1066 38.83 -16.96 -8.75
C PHE A 1066 39.13 -17.45 -10.17
N PRO A 1067 40.24 -17.03 -10.80
CA PRO A 1067 40.71 -17.63 -12.05
C PRO A 1067 41.10 -19.09 -11.86
N TYR A 1068 41.83 -19.34 -10.77
CA TYR A 1068 42.35 -20.65 -10.36
C TYR A 1068 42.22 -20.78 -8.84
N VAL A 1069 42.00 -22.00 -8.35
CA VAL A 1069 42.03 -22.25 -6.91
C VAL A 1069 43.44 -21.98 -6.35
N THR A 1070 43.53 -21.34 -5.20
CA THR A 1070 44.82 -21.02 -4.53
C THR A 1070 45.38 -22.22 -3.79
N ASN A 1071 46.70 -22.28 -3.61
CA ASN A 1071 47.41 -23.33 -2.90
C ASN A 1071 47.19 -23.33 -1.37
N GLY A 1072 46.02 -23.82 -0.94
CA GLY A 1072 45.62 -23.92 0.47
C GLY A 1072 44.14 -23.66 0.68
N ASN A 1073 43.73 -23.40 1.93
CA ASN A 1073 42.33 -23.09 2.23
C ASN A 1073 41.87 -21.78 1.59
N ILE A 1074 40.71 -21.80 0.94
CA ILE A 1074 40.21 -20.64 0.18
C ILE A 1074 39.48 -19.58 1.02
N TYR A 1075 39.41 -19.74 2.35
CA TYR A 1075 38.67 -18.77 3.20
C TYR A 1075 39.35 -17.40 3.20
N ALA A 1076 40.65 -17.31 3.47
CA ALA A 1076 41.35 -16.04 3.49
C ALA A 1076 41.40 -15.39 2.09
N PRO A 1077 41.70 -16.11 0.99
CA PRO A 1077 41.59 -15.57 -0.36
C PRO A 1077 40.20 -14.98 -0.66
N THR A 1078 39.12 -15.65 -0.23
CA THR A 1078 37.75 -15.14 -0.42
C THR A 1078 37.51 -13.84 0.33
N MET A 1079 38.02 -13.74 1.56
CA MET A 1079 37.91 -12.52 2.37
C MET A 1079 38.75 -11.38 1.78
N MET A 1080 39.94 -11.68 1.26
CA MET A 1080 40.79 -10.71 0.56
C MET A 1080 40.09 -10.15 -0.68
N VAL A 1081 39.53 -11.02 -1.52
CA VAL A 1081 38.74 -10.61 -2.69
C VAL A 1081 37.57 -9.73 -2.26
N ALA A 1082 36.85 -10.10 -1.20
CA ALA A 1082 35.72 -9.30 -0.71
C ALA A 1082 36.14 -7.91 -0.19
N GLU A 1083 37.29 -7.82 0.46
CA GLU A 1083 37.85 -6.56 0.94
C GLU A 1083 38.29 -5.67 -0.21
N LYS A 1084 39.02 -6.21 -1.19
CA LYS A 1084 39.41 -5.44 -2.38
C LYS A 1084 38.21 -5.03 -3.22
N ALA A 1085 37.29 -5.94 -3.47
CA ALA A 1085 36.04 -5.68 -4.18
C ALA A 1085 35.21 -4.58 -3.51
N ALA A 1086 35.18 -4.51 -2.17
CA ALA A 1086 34.45 -3.45 -1.47
C ALA A 1086 34.94 -2.05 -1.87
N ASP A 1087 36.25 -1.85 -2.04
CA ASP A 1087 36.80 -0.56 -2.48
C ASP A 1087 36.43 -0.27 -3.94
N LEU A 1088 36.55 -1.28 -4.82
CA LEU A 1088 36.16 -1.16 -6.23
C LEU A 1088 34.68 -0.81 -6.41
N ILE A 1089 33.81 -1.38 -5.57
CA ILE A 1089 32.36 -1.16 -5.63
C ILE A 1089 31.98 0.20 -5.04
N ALA A 1090 32.61 0.59 -3.92
CA ALA A 1090 32.38 1.89 -3.29
C ALA A 1090 33.00 3.07 -4.07
N GLY A 1091 33.84 2.79 -5.09
CA GLY A 1091 34.60 3.81 -5.81
C GLY A 1091 35.77 4.39 -5.01
N ASN A 1092 36.23 3.68 -3.98
CA ASN A 1092 37.43 4.06 -3.23
C ASN A 1092 38.67 3.80 -4.09
N THR A 1093 39.72 4.58 -3.85
CA THR A 1093 41.06 4.24 -4.39
C THR A 1093 41.53 2.92 -3.75
N PRO A 1094 41.90 1.89 -4.54
CA PRO A 1094 42.46 0.66 -4.00
C PRO A 1094 43.72 0.93 -3.17
N LEU A 1095 43.99 0.07 -2.18
CA LEU A 1095 45.17 0.19 -1.35
C LEU A 1095 46.44 0.09 -2.22
N PRO A 1096 47.49 0.89 -1.91
CA PRO A 1096 48.74 0.83 -2.66
C PRO A 1096 49.39 -0.56 -2.51
N PRO A 1097 50.04 -1.08 -3.57
CA PRO A 1097 50.73 -2.37 -3.50
C PRO A 1097 51.85 -2.36 -2.44
N ALA A 1098 52.03 -3.49 -1.77
CA ALA A 1098 53.06 -3.70 -0.75
C ALA A 1098 54.12 -4.68 -1.27
N GLU A 1099 55.26 -4.11 -1.69
CA GLU A 1099 56.42 -4.87 -2.17
C GLU A 1099 57.21 -5.43 -0.99
N VAL A 1100 56.91 -6.67 -0.60
CA VAL A 1100 57.66 -7.42 0.41
C VAL A 1100 58.29 -8.66 -0.22
N PRO A 1101 59.51 -9.06 0.18
CA PRO A 1101 60.12 -10.27 -0.36
C PRO A 1101 59.34 -11.50 0.10
N PHE A 1102 59.27 -12.53 -0.75
CA PHE A 1102 58.75 -13.85 -0.41
C PHE A 1102 59.59 -14.91 -1.11
N TYR A 1103 59.68 -16.10 -0.53
CA TYR A 1103 60.54 -17.17 -1.00
C TYR A 1103 60.07 -17.77 -2.33
N ARG A 1104 60.97 -17.87 -3.31
CA ARG A 1104 60.80 -18.63 -4.54
C ARG A 1104 61.80 -19.76 -4.63
N HIS A 1105 61.33 -20.99 -4.81
CA HIS A 1105 62.20 -22.18 -4.85
C HIS A 1105 63.27 -22.10 -5.96
N ARG A 1106 62.90 -21.61 -7.15
CA ARG A 1106 63.82 -21.47 -8.30
C ARG A 1106 64.57 -20.13 -8.33
N GLY A 1107 64.50 -19.34 -7.26
CA GLY A 1107 65.26 -18.11 -7.09
C GLY A 1107 66.45 -18.29 -6.15
N ASP A 1108 67.31 -17.27 -6.05
CA ASP A 1108 68.39 -17.19 -5.05
C ASP A 1108 67.88 -16.69 -3.68
N ASP A 1109 66.59 -16.89 -3.39
CA ASP A 1109 65.93 -16.41 -2.18
C ASP A 1109 66.37 -17.24 -0.96
N PRO A 1110 66.78 -16.61 0.16
CA PRO A 1110 67.19 -17.32 1.37
C PRO A 1110 66.03 -18.09 2.02
N LEU A 1111 66.33 -19.09 2.86
CA LEU A 1111 65.30 -19.91 3.52
C LEU A 1111 64.48 -19.14 4.57
N TYR A 1112 65.07 -18.11 5.18
CA TYR A 1112 64.42 -17.20 6.14
C TYR A 1112 64.45 -15.76 5.59
N PRO A 1113 63.63 -14.83 6.11
CA PRO A 1113 63.58 -13.45 5.63
C PRO A 1113 64.97 -12.81 5.47
N PRO A 1114 65.21 -11.97 4.44
CA PRO A 1114 66.49 -11.30 4.26
C PRO A 1114 66.95 -10.57 5.54
N GLY A 1115 68.17 -10.85 5.99
CA GLY A 1115 68.72 -10.33 7.26
C GLY A 1115 68.48 -11.20 8.49
N ASP A 1116 67.79 -12.35 8.37
CA ASP A 1116 67.65 -13.31 9.46
C ASP A 1116 68.98 -14.05 9.76
N PRO A 1117 69.45 -14.08 11.03
CA PRO A 1117 70.71 -14.74 11.40
C PRO A 1117 70.79 -16.24 11.09
N ARG A 1118 69.66 -16.91 10.84
CA ARG A 1118 69.63 -18.33 10.46
C ARG A 1118 70.11 -18.57 9.03
N ASN A 1119 70.13 -17.56 8.17
CA ASN A 1119 70.65 -17.67 6.81
C ASN A 1119 72.19 -17.70 6.73
N GLU A 1120 72.87 -17.34 7.82
CA GLU A 1120 74.35 -17.33 7.90
C GLU A 1120 74.93 -18.63 8.51
N ARG A 1121 74.08 -19.60 8.87
CA ARG A 1121 74.46 -20.77 9.68
C ARG A 1121 74.47 -22.09 8.91
#